data_AF-A0A292SP59-F1
#
_entry.id   AF-A0A292SP59-F1
#
_cell.length_a   1.000
_cell.length_b   1.000
_cell.length_c   1.000
_cell.angle_alpha   90.00
_cell.angle_beta   90.00
_cell.angle_gamma   90.00
#
_symmetry.space_group_name_H-M   'P 1'
#
loop_
_entity.id
_entity.type
_entity.pdbx_description
1 polymer ?
#
loop_
_entity_poly.entity_id
_entity_poly.type
_entity_poly.pdbx_seq_one_letter_code
_entity_poly.pdbx_strand_id
1 'polypeptide(L)'
;MLGNINLFLNKLSVEEIAKLDTNKDGQISNEEAEGSLFQFKDRFSDAEYLSLTGSAKPVEQQPAANVPTTSSEVPETAKNAVELRTYFTKMKDSFIETYVAGLLESGELEESGKKSLIFYINTNARTYIEDYIKNNVKTPYDTSEVYAGFETYIAEKLEERKAAQAAVDTQLTDAVNNTDANYEKLTEATKKADTEYITSEEYAEIKGIATDYILGIMAGGLENDEFDAFMSALNPEYKNDTNYKVAQKALELLQTETDPIKMQEIINNAKTAIGNLIGDMDEYGDGTTPLSEAVKTRAKFIDNKKYSEQLDAYIDDSIEARTHEPNPELFDPEARLERLNALKTAFLSQYEGDGTDLETEFAAFVEKSDKELENVYAKEDVLTESDTKNYEKVKETLEAAGQYANAEEKDAIFDAAADYVMADMIQGTTDNLLASINSQYVYFPQYIEAKSLIDNLKTSATPEADYTKAKELIKELLASQGVDKIEKFVEIEETKNVNLSVTEITQGLWGYGTTETHGGDNLVGTHFTIQNGKVVWTNDTDNKDINKMYDQLRQRIHTQMKEQLGDSYNAEEIDKYFDQAIVNVAMNLENPTGLHSIEELANNAVVYFNAIATAGVHGQETNKVSNNKIDMTQILVETGKIDNYCSGIIGRGKLWISGKYVCVKNALYGIITPIMNKMQEQLGDNFDKVEITRILQTAVDATVKSSSIESETYDVYQYFFKQVNTLYNDYLSQKGY
;
A
#
# COMPACT_ATOMS: atom_id res chain seq x y z
N MET A 1 3.67 -43.96 38.54
CA MET A 1 4.91 -43.56 39.22
C MET A 1 5.62 -42.37 38.57
N LEU A 2 5.13 -41.81 37.46
CA LEU A 2 5.60 -40.52 36.90
C LEU A 2 5.30 -39.29 37.79
N GLY A 3 4.33 -39.40 38.72
CA GLY A 3 3.87 -38.27 39.55
C GLY A 3 4.81 -37.85 40.69
N ASN A 4 5.78 -38.69 41.09
CA ASN A 4 6.70 -38.34 42.18
C ASN A 4 7.92 -37.52 41.71
N ILE A 5 8.22 -37.47 40.41
CA ILE A 5 9.36 -36.70 39.91
C ILE A 5 9.02 -35.20 39.85
N ASN A 6 7.78 -34.84 39.44
CA ASN A 6 7.38 -33.45 39.21
C ASN A 6 7.32 -32.54 40.45
N LEU A 7 7.08 -33.10 41.64
CA LEU A 7 7.06 -32.33 42.90
C LEU A 7 8.45 -31.83 43.34
N PHE A 8 9.52 -32.39 42.80
CA PHE A 8 10.91 -32.09 43.22
C PHE A 8 11.76 -31.43 42.13
N LEU A 9 11.26 -31.35 40.88
CA LEU A 9 11.89 -30.61 39.78
C LEU A 9 12.01 -29.10 40.06
N ASN A 10 11.17 -28.55 40.95
CA ASN A 10 11.26 -27.15 41.39
C ASN A 10 12.54 -26.83 42.21
N LYS A 11 13.32 -27.83 42.62
CA LYS A 11 14.62 -27.67 43.30
C LYS A 11 15.82 -27.83 42.36
N LEU A 12 15.60 -28.08 41.06
CA LEU A 12 16.61 -28.26 40.03
C LEU A 12 16.41 -27.22 38.91
N SER A 13 17.49 -26.73 38.32
CA SER A 13 17.42 -25.84 37.17
C SER A 13 17.06 -26.59 35.88
N VAL A 14 16.54 -25.88 34.87
CA VAL A 14 16.16 -26.44 33.56
C VAL A 14 17.33 -27.19 32.89
N GLU A 15 18.56 -26.69 33.03
CA GLU A 15 19.78 -27.30 32.50
C GLU A 15 20.24 -28.55 33.26
N GLU A 16 19.83 -28.69 34.53
CA GLU A 16 20.08 -29.88 35.35
C GLU A 16 19.02 -30.95 35.09
N ILE A 17 17.76 -30.55 34.84
CA ILE A 17 16.67 -31.45 34.45
C ILE A 17 16.96 -32.09 33.09
N ALA A 18 17.50 -31.32 32.14
CA ALA A 18 17.91 -31.81 30.82
C ALA A 18 19.07 -32.84 30.87
N LYS A 19 19.80 -32.92 31.99
CA LYS A 19 20.86 -33.95 32.19
C LYS A 19 20.32 -35.26 32.75
N LEU A 20 19.05 -35.29 33.21
CA LEU A 20 18.38 -36.49 33.70
C LEU A 20 17.79 -37.32 32.55
N ASP A 21 17.47 -36.69 31.42
CA ASP A 21 17.08 -37.35 30.17
C ASP A 21 18.32 -37.76 29.38
N THR A 22 18.91 -38.91 29.77
CA THR A 22 20.21 -39.35 29.24
C THR A 22 20.13 -39.88 27.82
N ASN A 23 18.96 -40.33 27.38
CA ASN A 23 18.71 -40.82 26.03
C ASN A 23 18.17 -39.73 25.08
N LYS A 24 17.80 -38.54 25.60
CA LYS A 24 17.28 -37.36 24.89
C LYS A 24 15.95 -37.59 24.19
N ASP A 25 15.10 -38.46 24.71
CA ASP A 25 13.80 -38.76 24.14
C ASP A 25 12.67 -37.83 24.66
N GLY A 26 13.01 -36.89 25.55
CA GLY A 26 12.07 -35.94 26.14
C GLY A 26 11.28 -36.51 27.32
N GLN A 27 11.55 -37.75 27.75
CA GLN A 27 10.95 -38.42 28.89
C GLN A 27 12.03 -38.99 29.81
N ILE A 28 11.97 -38.68 31.10
CA ILE A 28 12.94 -39.23 32.06
C ILE A 28 12.42 -40.59 32.54
N SER A 29 13.10 -41.67 32.14
CA SER A 29 12.79 -43.02 32.63
C SER A 29 13.18 -43.20 34.11
N ASN A 30 12.62 -44.20 34.79
CA ASN A 30 13.00 -44.52 36.17
C ASN A 30 14.49 -44.92 36.28
N GLU A 31 15.03 -45.64 35.30
CA GLU A 31 16.45 -46.00 35.28
C GLU A 31 17.35 -44.78 35.10
N GLU A 32 16.92 -43.79 34.30
CA GLU A 32 17.67 -42.56 34.07
C GLU A 32 17.63 -41.61 35.28
N ALA A 33 16.47 -41.55 35.95
CA ALA A 33 16.30 -40.87 37.22
C ALA A 33 17.17 -41.50 38.31
N GLU A 34 17.15 -42.82 38.51
CA GLU A 34 17.94 -43.51 39.54
C GLU A 34 19.46 -43.37 39.32
N GLY A 35 19.92 -43.45 38.08
CA GLY A 35 21.35 -43.34 37.74
C GLY A 35 21.93 -41.92 37.88
N SER A 36 21.10 -40.90 37.64
CA SER A 36 21.55 -39.50 37.58
C SER A 36 21.18 -38.68 38.83
N LEU A 37 20.13 -39.05 39.59
CA LEU A 37 19.77 -38.34 40.83
C LEU A 37 20.83 -38.42 41.93
N PHE A 38 21.66 -39.46 41.95
CA PHE A 38 22.70 -39.65 42.96
C PHE A 38 23.66 -38.46 43.04
N GLN A 39 23.87 -37.77 41.92
CA GLN A 39 24.73 -36.59 41.79
C GLN A 39 24.19 -35.37 42.56
N PHE A 40 22.90 -35.37 42.90
CA PHE A 40 22.21 -34.30 43.60
C PHE A 40 21.77 -34.71 45.01
N LYS A 41 22.23 -35.87 45.52
CA LYS A 41 21.82 -36.45 46.80
C LYS A 41 21.93 -35.47 47.97
N ASP A 42 22.96 -34.64 48.00
CA ASP A 42 23.20 -33.68 49.09
C ASP A 42 22.19 -32.51 49.13
N ARG A 43 21.33 -32.37 48.11
CA ARG A 43 20.24 -31.37 48.05
C ARG A 43 18.89 -31.90 48.50
N PHE A 44 18.81 -33.20 48.82
CA PHE A 44 17.61 -33.86 49.30
C PHE A 44 17.83 -34.39 50.72
N SER A 45 16.80 -34.37 51.56
CA SER A 45 16.85 -35.15 52.80
C SER A 45 16.84 -36.65 52.48
N ASP A 46 17.39 -37.48 53.38
CA ASP A 46 17.45 -38.94 53.16
C ASP A 46 16.07 -39.55 52.85
N ALA A 47 14.99 -39.02 53.45
CA ALA A 47 13.61 -39.46 53.22
C ALA A 47 13.07 -39.05 51.83
N GLU A 48 13.46 -37.87 51.32
CA GLU A 48 13.10 -37.39 49.97
C GLU A 48 13.87 -38.17 48.89
N TYR A 49 15.17 -38.42 49.11
CA TYR A 49 15.98 -39.20 48.18
C TYR A 49 15.49 -40.67 48.05
N LEU A 50 15.02 -41.26 49.16
CA LEU A 50 14.45 -42.61 49.21
C LEU A 50 13.06 -42.73 48.56
N SER A 51 12.27 -41.65 48.50
CA SER A 51 10.97 -41.63 47.82
C SER A 51 11.11 -41.47 46.29
N LEU A 52 12.20 -40.86 45.84
CA LEU A 52 12.53 -40.58 44.44
C LEU A 52 13.11 -41.79 43.69
N THR A 53 13.94 -42.60 44.35
CA THR A 53 14.70 -43.70 43.71
C THR A 53 13.99 -45.04 43.75
N GLY A 54 12.72 -45.10 44.19
CA GLY A 54 11.98 -46.36 44.40
C GLY A 54 12.67 -47.36 45.37
N SER A 55 13.81 -46.98 45.94
CA SER A 55 14.80 -47.89 46.52
C SER A 55 14.56 -48.17 48.00
N ALA A 56 13.43 -47.72 48.53
CA ALA A 56 12.79 -48.44 49.62
C ALA A 56 12.27 -49.78 49.07
N LYS A 57 13.20 -50.71 48.78
CA LYS A 57 12.91 -52.11 49.03
C LYS A 57 12.34 -52.12 50.45
N PRO A 58 11.13 -52.67 50.67
CA PRO A 58 10.75 -53.05 52.01
C PRO A 58 11.95 -53.83 52.53
N VAL A 59 12.47 -53.47 53.71
CA VAL A 59 13.44 -54.35 54.39
C VAL A 59 12.83 -55.74 54.27
N GLU A 60 13.51 -56.66 53.57
CA GLU A 60 13.07 -58.05 53.42
C GLU A 60 13.07 -58.66 54.83
N GLN A 61 12.02 -58.37 55.58
CA GLN A 61 11.66 -59.04 56.80
C GLN A 61 10.70 -60.13 56.36
N GLN A 62 11.09 -61.36 56.70
CA GLN A 62 10.32 -62.57 56.49
C GLN A 62 8.81 -62.31 56.66
N PRO A 63 7.96 -62.71 55.70
CA PRO A 63 6.52 -62.57 55.86
C PRO A 63 6.09 -63.24 57.17
N ALA A 64 5.27 -62.55 57.97
CA ALA A 64 4.73 -63.11 59.19
C ALA A 64 4.04 -64.45 58.87
N ALA A 65 4.36 -65.50 59.63
CA ALA A 65 3.67 -66.77 59.48
C ALA A 65 2.19 -66.56 59.85
N ASN A 66 1.29 -66.86 58.91
CA ASN A 66 -0.17 -66.55 58.90
C ASN A 66 -0.53 -65.13 58.47
N VAL A 67 -0.32 -64.80 57.19
CA VAL A 67 -0.82 -63.57 56.57
C VAL A 67 -2.31 -63.74 56.22
N PRO A 68 -3.21 -62.85 56.69
CA PRO A 68 -4.62 -62.83 56.29
C PRO A 68 -4.78 -62.69 54.77
N THR A 69 -5.65 -63.49 54.17
CA THR A 69 -5.94 -63.45 52.73
C THR A 69 -7.11 -62.54 52.39
N THR A 70 -8.02 -62.31 53.34
CA THR A 70 -9.19 -61.41 53.22
C THR A 70 -9.24 -60.42 54.41
N SER A 71 -9.97 -59.30 54.28
CA SER A 71 -10.13 -58.32 55.38
C SER A 71 -10.82 -58.92 56.61
N SER A 72 -11.71 -59.90 56.42
CA SER A 72 -12.36 -60.67 57.49
C SER A 72 -11.43 -61.61 58.29
N GLU A 73 -10.21 -61.83 57.81
CA GLU A 73 -9.21 -62.69 58.47
C GLU A 73 -8.17 -61.89 59.27
N VAL A 74 -8.30 -60.55 59.31
CA VAL A 74 -7.36 -59.68 60.02
C VAL A 74 -7.50 -59.88 61.55
N PRO A 75 -6.43 -60.24 62.27
CA PRO A 75 -6.47 -60.37 63.73
C PRO A 75 -6.77 -59.04 64.43
N GLU A 76 -7.42 -59.09 65.59
CA GLU A 76 -7.74 -57.90 66.43
C GLU A 76 -6.50 -57.14 66.92
N THR A 77 -5.33 -57.79 66.95
CA THR A 77 -4.08 -57.14 67.37
C THR A 77 -2.89 -57.48 66.46
N ALA A 78 -2.01 -56.50 66.24
CA ALA A 78 -0.74 -56.67 65.54
C ALA A 78 0.44 -56.56 66.52
N LYS A 79 1.36 -57.53 66.49
CA LYS A 79 2.45 -57.62 67.48
C LYS A 79 3.57 -56.62 67.25
N ASN A 80 3.67 -56.09 66.03
CA ASN A 80 4.71 -55.15 65.63
C ASN A 80 4.23 -54.30 64.45
N ALA A 81 5.01 -53.28 64.10
CA ALA A 81 4.69 -52.35 63.02
C ALA A 81 4.63 -53.01 61.63
N VAL A 82 5.29 -54.15 61.42
CA VAL A 82 5.24 -54.87 60.14
C VAL A 82 3.92 -55.60 59.99
N GLU A 83 3.50 -56.35 61.02
CA GLU A 83 2.18 -56.99 61.06
C GLU A 83 1.07 -55.95 60.89
N LEU A 84 1.18 -54.81 61.58
CA LEU A 84 0.18 -53.74 61.47
C LEU A 84 0.06 -53.20 60.04
N ARG A 85 1.18 -52.90 59.36
CA ARG A 85 1.17 -52.44 57.96
C ARG A 85 0.53 -53.47 57.03
N THR A 86 0.85 -54.75 57.22
CA THR A 86 0.28 -55.84 56.41
C THR A 86 -1.23 -55.94 56.59
N TYR A 87 -1.70 -55.93 57.84
CA TYR A 87 -3.13 -56.01 58.16
C TYR A 87 -3.89 -54.78 57.68
N PHE A 88 -3.34 -53.58 57.92
CA PHE A 88 -3.91 -52.32 57.47
C PHE A 88 -4.05 -52.26 55.94
N THR A 89 -3.03 -52.72 55.20
CA THR A 89 -3.08 -52.77 53.73
C THR A 89 -4.27 -53.57 53.24
N LYS A 90 -4.55 -54.74 53.85
CA LYS A 90 -5.70 -55.59 53.46
C LYS A 90 -7.04 -54.93 53.75
N MET A 91 -7.21 -54.31 54.91
CA MET A 91 -8.44 -53.61 55.24
C MET A 91 -8.66 -52.40 54.32
N LYS A 92 -7.61 -51.61 54.06
CA LYS A 92 -7.64 -50.47 53.13
C LYS A 92 -7.90 -50.89 51.68
N ASP A 93 -7.33 -51.99 51.18
CA ASP A 93 -7.62 -52.50 49.83
C ASP A 93 -9.10 -52.90 49.69
N SER A 94 -9.66 -53.58 50.71
CA SER A 94 -11.08 -53.93 50.76
C SER A 94 -12.00 -52.69 50.78
N PHE A 95 -11.59 -51.64 51.50
CA PHE A 95 -12.28 -50.34 51.50
C PHE A 95 -12.27 -49.72 50.10
N ILE A 96 -11.11 -49.67 49.44
CA ILE A 96 -10.96 -49.11 48.09
C ILE A 96 -11.86 -49.83 47.11
N GLU A 97 -11.87 -51.18 47.10
CA GLU A 97 -12.71 -51.96 46.20
C GLU A 97 -14.20 -51.63 46.38
N THR A 98 -14.66 -51.59 47.64
CA THR A 98 -16.08 -51.33 47.95
C THR A 98 -16.47 -49.89 47.63
N TYR A 99 -15.65 -48.93 48.04
CA TYR A 99 -15.92 -47.50 47.89
C TYR A 99 -15.88 -47.07 46.42
N VAL A 100 -14.84 -47.47 45.68
CA VAL A 100 -14.70 -47.13 44.25
C VAL A 100 -15.80 -47.80 43.42
N ALA A 101 -16.14 -49.06 43.69
CA ALA A 101 -17.25 -49.73 43.00
C ALA A 101 -18.59 -49.00 43.23
N GLY A 102 -18.87 -48.61 44.48
CA GLY A 102 -20.09 -47.86 44.81
C GLY A 102 -20.21 -46.53 44.07
N LEU A 103 -19.11 -45.78 43.93
CA LEU A 103 -19.12 -44.50 43.20
C LEU A 103 -19.24 -44.66 41.67
N LEU A 104 -18.64 -45.72 41.11
CA LEU A 104 -18.79 -46.04 39.69
C LEU A 104 -20.24 -46.46 39.38
N GLU A 105 -20.87 -47.25 40.26
CA GLU A 105 -22.26 -47.69 40.11
C GLU A 105 -23.26 -46.54 40.28
N SER A 106 -23.00 -45.58 41.17
CA SER A 106 -23.85 -44.40 41.36
C SER A 106 -23.66 -43.33 40.27
N GLY A 107 -22.57 -43.41 39.50
CA GLY A 107 -22.18 -42.39 38.53
C GLY A 107 -21.50 -41.16 39.14
N GLU A 108 -21.19 -41.18 40.44
CA GLU A 108 -20.44 -40.12 41.13
C GLU A 108 -18.93 -40.13 40.77
N LEU A 109 -18.45 -41.19 40.13
CA LEU A 109 -17.08 -41.31 39.62
C LEU A 109 -17.10 -41.82 38.19
N GLU A 110 -16.38 -41.16 37.30
CA GLU A 110 -16.10 -41.68 35.97
C GLU A 110 -14.93 -42.68 35.99
N GLU A 111 -14.91 -43.63 35.04
CA GLU A 111 -13.85 -44.64 34.95
C GLU A 111 -12.45 -44.00 34.74
N SER A 112 -12.39 -42.84 34.10
CA SER A 112 -11.18 -42.00 33.92
C SER A 112 -10.58 -41.58 35.27
N GLY A 113 -11.42 -41.18 36.23
CA GLY A 113 -11.01 -40.71 37.57
C GLY A 113 -10.65 -41.83 38.55
N LYS A 114 -10.96 -43.09 38.24
CA LYS A 114 -10.74 -44.26 39.11
C LYS A 114 -9.30 -44.38 39.59
N LYS A 115 -8.33 -44.31 38.67
CA LYS A 115 -6.90 -44.46 39.02
C LYS A 115 -6.42 -43.35 39.96
N SER A 116 -6.88 -42.13 39.73
CA SER A 116 -6.56 -40.97 40.56
C SER A 116 -7.11 -41.12 41.98
N LEU A 117 -8.38 -41.51 42.12
CA LEU A 117 -9.01 -41.74 43.43
C LEU A 117 -8.30 -42.86 44.22
N ILE A 118 -7.98 -43.99 43.56
CA ILE A 118 -7.25 -45.09 44.20
C ILE A 118 -5.87 -44.62 44.67
N PHE A 119 -5.16 -43.85 43.85
CA PHE A 119 -3.85 -43.29 44.22
C PHE A 119 -3.95 -42.33 45.41
N TYR A 120 -4.97 -41.48 45.42
CA TYR A 120 -5.24 -40.54 46.52
C TYR A 120 -5.51 -41.25 47.85
N ILE A 121 -6.37 -42.28 47.84
CA ILE A 121 -6.68 -43.07 49.04
C ILE A 121 -5.42 -43.80 49.53
N ASN A 122 -4.65 -44.40 48.62
CA ASN A 122 -3.41 -45.09 48.98
C ASN A 122 -2.36 -44.16 49.60
N THR A 123 -2.23 -42.95 49.07
CA THR A 123 -1.27 -41.95 49.57
C THR A 123 -1.64 -41.51 50.99
N ASN A 124 -2.91 -41.14 51.21
CA ASN A 124 -3.40 -40.75 52.52
C ASN A 124 -3.36 -41.90 53.53
N ALA A 125 -3.68 -43.13 53.12
CA ALA A 125 -3.57 -44.31 53.96
C ALA A 125 -2.13 -44.58 54.41
N ARG A 126 -1.15 -44.38 53.51
CA ARG A 126 0.28 -44.51 53.84
C ARG A 126 0.72 -43.45 54.85
N THR A 127 0.33 -42.20 54.65
CA THR A 127 0.64 -41.11 55.59
C THR A 127 0.04 -41.41 56.96
N TYR A 128 -1.24 -41.78 57.01
CA TYR A 128 -1.95 -42.11 58.23
C TYR A 128 -1.26 -43.22 59.03
N ILE A 129 -0.94 -44.35 58.38
CA ILE A 129 -0.37 -45.51 59.11
C ILE A 129 1.05 -45.25 59.61
N GLU A 130 1.87 -44.50 58.87
CA GLU A 130 3.21 -44.14 59.31
C GLU A 130 3.18 -43.15 60.47
N ASP A 131 2.30 -42.14 60.43
CA ASP A 131 2.11 -41.21 61.54
C ASP A 131 1.55 -41.92 62.78
N TYR A 132 0.61 -42.85 62.60
CA TYR A 132 0.08 -43.65 63.69
C TYR A 132 1.19 -44.48 64.37
N ILE A 133 2.01 -45.20 63.59
CA ILE A 133 3.12 -46.01 64.10
C ILE A 133 4.17 -45.14 64.81
N LYS A 134 4.48 -43.96 64.25
CA LYS A 134 5.44 -43.02 64.83
C LYS A 134 4.97 -42.47 66.18
N ASN A 135 3.68 -42.17 66.31
CA ASN A 135 3.11 -41.59 67.51
C ASN A 135 2.72 -42.64 68.56
N ASN A 136 2.58 -43.92 68.17
CA ASN A 136 2.21 -45.03 69.05
C ASN A 136 3.30 -46.11 69.06
N VAL A 137 4.20 -46.04 70.05
CA VAL A 137 5.32 -47.00 70.21
C VAL A 137 4.99 -48.22 71.08
N LYS A 138 3.80 -48.31 71.67
CA LYS A 138 3.39 -49.44 72.51
C LYS A 138 2.73 -50.54 71.68
N THR A 139 3.34 -51.71 71.66
CA THR A 139 2.80 -52.95 71.07
C THR A 139 2.18 -53.86 72.14
N PRO A 140 1.18 -54.71 71.81
CA PRO A 140 0.58 -54.90 70.49
C PRO A 140 -0.38 -53.76 70.10
N TYR A 141 -0.48 -53.47 68.80
CA TYR A 141 -1.39 -52.48 68.23
C TYR A 141 -2.80 -53.07 68.09
N ASP A 142 -3.83 -52.28 68.40
CA ASP A 142 -5.23 -52.63 68.12
C ASP A 142 -5.55 -52.33 66.65
N THR A 143 -5.84 -53.38 65.87
CA THR A 143 -6.05 -53.23 64.42
C THR A 143 -7.41 -52.61 64.10
N SER A 144 -8.41 -52.83 64.95
CA SER A 144 -9.75 -52.25 64.80
C SER A 144 -9.76 -50.76 65.14
N GLU A 145 -9.04 -50.35 66.19
CA GLU A 145 -8.86 -48.93 66.53
C GLU A 145 -8.15 -48.18 65.40
N VAL A 146 -7.03 -48.73 64.90
CA VAL A 146 -6.26 -48.15 63.79
C VAL A 146 -7.13 -48.00 62.54
N TYR A 147 -7.92 -49.02 62.21
CA TYR A 147 -8.74 -48.99 61.02
C TYR A 147 -9.93 -48.02 61.15
N ALA A 148 -10.62 -47.99 62.30
CA ALA A 148 -11.69 -47.01 62.55
C ALA A 148 -11.17 -45.56 62.52
N GLY A 149 -9.96 -45.33 63.03
CA GLY A 149 -9.28 -44.04 62.92
C GLY A 149 -8.93 -43.68 61.47
N PHE A 150 -8.51 -44.66 60.64
CA PHE A 150 -8.31 -44.45 59.21
C PHE A 150 -9.62 -44.15 58.48
N GLU A 151 -10.71 -44.86 58.77
CA GLU A 151 -12.02 -44.60 58.14
C GLU A 151 -12.48 -43.16 58.40
N THR A 152 -12.27 -42.67 59.62
CA THR A 152 -12.56 -41.26 59.98
C THR A 152 -11.65 -40.30 59.20
N TYR A 153 -10.34 -40.56 59.19
CA TYR A 153 -9.36 -39.73 58.50
C TYR A 153 -9.58 -39.67 56.98
N ILE A 154 -9.84 -40.81 56.34
CA ILE A 154 -10.04 -40.86 54.90
C ILE A 154 -11.39 -40.25 54.49
N ALA A 155 -12.42 -40.34 55.32
CA ALA A 155 -13.69 -39.66 55.08
C ALA A 155 -13.51 -38.13 55.02
N GLU A 156 -12.77 -37.53 55.95
CA GLU A 156 -12.42 -36.11 55.92
C GLU A 156 -11.66 -35.74 54.63
N LYS A 157 -10.66 -36.54 54.25
CA LYS A 157 -9.87 -36.33 53.02
C LYS A 157 -10.67 -36.50 51.73
N LEU A 158 -11.68 -37.35 51.73
CA LEU A 158 -12.58 -37.53 50.59
C LEU A 158 -13.58 -36.38 50.48
N GLU A 159 -14.05 -35.82 51.59
CA GLU A 159 -14.87 -34.59 51.58
C GLU A 159 -14.07 -33.37 51.10
N GLU A 160 -12.80 -33.22 51.50
CA GLU A 160 -11.89 -32.22 50.92
C GLU A 160 -11.79 -32.35 49.39
N ARG A 161 -11.64 -33.58 48.88
CA ARG A 161 -11.58 -33.85 47.43
C ARG A 161 -12.90 -33.54 46.72
N LYS A 162 -14.05 -33.83 47.32
CA LYS A 162 -15.37 -33.47 46.77
C LYS A 162 -15.57 -31.96 46.70
N ALA A 163 -15.16 -31.24 47.74
CA ALA A 163 -15.21 -29.77 47.74
C ALA A 163 -14.30 -29.18 46.65
N ALA A 164 -13.12 -29.76 46.42
CA ALA A 164 -12.24 -29.38 45.31
C ALA A 164 -12.88 -29.62 43.94
N GLN A 165 -13.55 -30.76 43.73
CA GLN A 165 -14.30 -31.02 42.48
C GLN A 165 -15.40 -29.98 42.26
N ALA A 166 -16.21 -29.69 43.28
CA ALA A 166 -17.25 -28.66 43.17
C ALA A 166 -16.65 -27.29 42.85
N ALA A 167 -15.49 -26.94 43.44
CA ALA A 167 -14.80 -25.69 43.14
C ALA A 167 -14.26 -25.64 41.70
N VAL A 168 -13.70 -26.75 41.19
CA VAL A 168 -13.25 -26.89 39.80
C VAL A 168 -14.43 -26.69 38.86
N ASP A 169 -15.53 -27.40 39.10
CA ASP A 169 -16.74 -27.34 38.28
C ASP A 169 -17.30 -25.91 38.26
N THR A 170 -17.45 -25.26 39.42
CA THR A 170 -17.91 -23.88 39.50
C THR A 170 -16.96 -22.93 38.77
N GLN A 171 -15.65 -22.96 39.05
CA GLN A 171 -14.71 -22.00 38.47
C GLN A 171 -14.57 -22.13 36.95
N LEU A 172 -14.59 -23.36 36.41
CA LEU A 172 -14.44 -23.59 34.98
C LEU A 172 -15.76 -23.41 34.23
N THR A 173 -16.85 -23.99 34.74
CA THR A 173 -18.18 -23.90 34.12
C THR A 173 -18.67 -22.45 34.13
N ASP A 174 -18.49 -21.72 35.23
CA ASP A 174 -18.94 -20.33 35.30
C ASP A 174 -18.08 -19.43 34.41
N ALA A 175 -16.77 -19.68 34.29
CA ALA A 175 -15.91 -18.91 33.40
C ALA A 175 -16.29 -19.16 31.92
N VAL A 176 -16.39 -20.43 31.50
CA VAL A 176 -16.66 -20.81 30.10
C VAL A 176 -18.08 -20.44 29.68
N ASN A 177 -19.11 -20.85 30.44
CA ASN A 177 -20.50 -20.65 30.03
C ASN A 177 -20.97 -19.20 30.15
N ASN A 178 -20.31 -18.38 30.97
CA ASN A 178 -20.67 -16.97 31.15
C ASN A 178 -19.65 -16.04 30.48
N THR A 179 -18.88 -16.50 29.49
CA THR A 179 -17.86 -15.68 28.82
C THR A 179 -18.43 -14.35 28.30
N ASP A 180 -19.57 -14.38 27.59
CA ASP A 180 -20.23 -13.16 27.09
C ASP A 180 -20.73 -12.27 28.23
N ALA A 181 -21.38 -12.85 29.24
CA ALA A 181 -21.85 -12.11 30.40
C ALA A 181 -20.69 -11.50 31.22
N ASN A 182 -19.53 -12.16 31.26
CA ASN A 182 -18.32 -11.65 31.89
C ASN A 182 -17.73 -10.49 31.07
N TYR A 183 -17.79 -10.56 29.74
CA TYR A 183 -17.42 -9.42 28.88
C TYR A 183 -18.38 -8.23 29.05
N GLU A 184 -19.69 -8.46 29.15
CA GLU A 184 -20.68 -7.40 29.43
C GLU A 184 -20.42 -6.73 30.78
N LYS A 185 -20.17 -7.53 31.83
CA LYS A 185 -19.78 -7.02 33.15
C LYS A 185 -18.48 -6.23 33.08
N LEU A 186 -17.48 -6.72 32.35
CA LEU A 186 -16.21 -6.04 32.18
C LEU A 186 -16.42 -4.68 31.50
N THR A 187 -17.21 -4.65 30.44
CA THR A 187 -17.55 -3.43 29.69
C THR A 187 -18.26 -2.41 30.57
N GLU A 188 -19.21 -2.82 31.39
CA GLU A 188 -19.90 -1.92 32.32
C GLU A 188 -18.96 -1.43 33.43
N ALA A 189 -18.10 -2.29 33.95
CA ALA A 189 -17.14 -1.93 35.01
C ALA A 189 -16.07 -0.95 34.51
N THR A 190 -15.63 -1.06 33.25
CA THR A 190 -14.64 -0.14 32.65
C THR A 190 -15.21 1.22 32.26
N LYS A 191 -16.53 1.36 32.02
CA LYS A 191 -17.15 2.67 31.73
C LYS A 191 -16.89 3.69 32.83
N LYS A 192 -16.92 3.26 34.10
CA LYS A 192 -16.64 4.14 35.23
C LYS A 192 -15.19 4.62 35.22
N ALA A 193 -14.25 3.73 34.87
CA ALA A 193 -12.83 4.04 34.74
C ALA A 193 -12.52 5.01 33.57
N ASP A 194 -13.40 5.08 32.56
CA ASP A 194 -13.26 6.03 31.46
C ASP A 194 -13.70 7.45 31.83
N THR A 195 -14.55 7.60 32.85
CA THR A 195 -15.16 8.88 33.22
C THR A 195 -14.69 9.46 34.55
N GLU A 196 -14.18 8.61 35.46
CA GLU A 196 -13.81 8.97 36.82
C GLU A 196 -12.52 8.24 37.24
N TYR A 197 -11.78 8.82 38.19
CA TYR A 197 -10.65 8.13 38.82
C TYR A 197 -11.17 6.95 39.66
N ILE A 198 -10.68 5.74 39.37
CA ILE A 198 -11.01 4.53 40.14
C ILE A 198 -9.98 4.27 41.24
N THR A 199 -10.39 3.60 42.31
CA THR A 199 -9.52 3.17 43.41
C THR A 199 -8.83 1.83 43.10
N SER A 200 -7.77 1.49 43.84
CA SER A 200 -7.10 0.20 43.70
C SER A 200 -8.01 -1.00 44.03
N GLU A 201 -8.99 -0.82 44.90
CA GLU A 201 -10.01 -1.83 45.21
C GLU A 201 -10.96 -2.05 44.02
N GLU A 202 -11.42 -0.97 43.39
CA GLU A 202 -12.26 -1.04 42.19
C GLU A 202 -11.49 -1.63 41.00
N TYR A 203 -10.20 -1.29 40.85
CA TYR A 203 -9.36 -1.91 39.83
C TYR A 203 -9.17 -3.41 40.06
N ALA A 204 -8.99 -3.85 41.31
CA ALA A 204 -8.89 -5.27 41.63
C ALA A 204 -10.18 -6.05 41.26
N GLU A 205 -11.35 -5.42 41.40
CA GLU A 205 -12.63 -6.00 40.95
C GLU A 205 -12.68 -6.11 39.42
N ILE A 206 -12.33 -5.05 38.68
CA ILE A 206 -12.26 -5.06 37.21
C ILE A 206 -11.28 -6.13 36.72
N LYS A 207 -10.09 -6.22 37.34
CA LYS A 207 -9.07 -7.23 37.05
C LYS A 207 -9.58 -8.65 37.30
N GLY A 208 -10.37 -8.86 38.36
CA GLY A 208 -11.01 -10.14 38.64
C GLY A 208 -11.98 -10.55 37.53
N ILE A 209 -12.85 -9.63 37.10
CA ILE A 209 -13.81 -9.88 36.01
C ILE A 209 -13.08 -10.16 34.69
N ALA A 210 -12.04 -9.38 34.37
CA ALA A 210 -11.21 -9.60 33.19
C ALA A 210 -10.49 -10.96 33.23
N THR A 211 -10.01 -11.37 34.40
CA THR A 211 -9.37 -12.69 34.60
C THR A 211 -10.35 -13.82 34.29
N ASP A 212 -11.59 -13.73 34.78
CA ASP A 212 -12.62 -14.74 34.51
C ASP A 212 -13.06 -14.74 33.05
N TYR A 213 -13.13 -13.58 32.39
CA TYR A 213 -13.39 -13.48 30.95
C TYR A 213 -12.29 -14.16 30.11
N ILE A 214 -11.02 -13.82 30.35
CA ILE A 214 -9.88 -14.40 29.62
C ILE A 214 -9.79 -15.91 29.88
N LEU A 215 -9.99 -16.33 31.14
CA LEU A 215 -10.02 -17.76 31.48
C LEU A 215 -11.14 -18.48 30.73
N GLY A 216 -12.34 -17.88 30.65
CA GLY A 216 -13.48 -18.45 29.93
C GLY A 216 -13.18 -18.68 28.45
N ILE A 217 -12.59 -17.69 27.78
CA ILE A 217 -12.16 -17.80 26.38
C ILE A 217 -11.10 -18.90 26.21
N MET A 218 -10.02 -18.87 27.00
CA MET A 218 -8.91 -19.81 26.86
C MET A 218 -9.31 -21.25 27.22
N ALA A 219 -10.10 -21.44 28.27
CA ALA A 219 -10.58 -22.76 28.69
C ALA A 219 -11.66 -23.32 27.74
N GLY A 220 -12.45 -22.43 27.11
CA GLY A 220 -13.47 -22.79 26.14
C GLY A 220 -12.92 -23.07 24.73
N GLY A 221 -11.65 -22.75 24.47
CA GLY A 221 -11.07 -22.84 23.11
C GLY A 221 -11.70 -21.85 22.13
N LEU A 222 -12.05 -20.65 22.63
CA LEU A 222 -12.76 -19.60 21.89
C LEU A 222 -11.82 -18.47 21.44
N GLU A 223 -10.50 -18.71 21.38
CA GLU A 223 -9.53 -17.75 20.89
C GLU A 223 -9.76 -17.46 19.39
N ASN A 224 -10.33 -16.29 19.10
CA ASN A 224 -10.65 -15.80 17.77
C ASN A 224 -10.07 -14.40 17.55
N ASP A 225 -10.31 -13.81 16.38
CA ASP A 225 -9.77 -12.48 16.04
C ASP A 225 -10.24 -11.37 16.99
N GLU A 226 -11.42 -11.50 17.60
CA GLU A 226 -11.93 -10.52 18.58
C GLU A 226 -11.18 -10.62 19.91
N PHE A 227 -10.83 -11.84 20.34
CA PHE A 227 -9.98 -12.06 21.50
C PHE A 227 -8.55 -11.58 21.22
N ASP A 228 -8.02 -11.84 20.03
CA ASP A 228 -6.71 -11.34 19.61
C ASP A 228 -6.66 -9.81 19.61
N ALA A 229 -7.72 -9.13 19.14
CA ALA A 229 -7.84 -7.67 19.21
C ALA A 229 -7.84 -7.15 20.66
N PHE A 230 -8.62 -7.81 21.55
CA PHE A 230 -8.65 -7.49 22.97
C PHE A 230 -7.27 -7.65 23.63
N MET A 231 -6.64 -8.82 23.44
CA MET A 231 -5.36 -9.14 24.07
C MET A 231 -4.21 -8.31 23.53
N SER A 232 -4.22 -7.97 22.23
CA SER A 232 -3.18 -7.13 21.62
C SER A 232 -3.23 -5.68 22.12
N ALA A 233 -4.43 -5.17 22.42
CA ALA A 233 -4.59 -3.87 23.05
C ALA A 233 -4.16 -3.88 24.53
N LEU A 234 -4.38 -5.00 25.24
CA LEU A 234 -3.91 -5.18 26.61
C LEU A 234 -2.38 -5.32 26.67
N ASN A 235 -1.80 -6.13 25.79
CA ASN A 235 -0.36 -6.37 25.66
C ASN A 235 -0.04 -6.74 24.20
N PRO A 236 0.61 -5.85 23.41
CA PRO A 236 0.89 -6.08 21.99
C PRO A 236 1.67 -7.37 21.68
N GLU A 237 2.45 -7.88 22.64
CA GLU A 237 3.22 -9.12 22.50
C GLU A 237 2.69 -10.24 23.40
N TYR A 238 1.40 -10.24 23.77
CA TYR A 238 0.84 -11.22 24.71
C TYR A 238 1.11 -12.69 24.33
N LYS A 239 1.16 -13.03 23.03
CA LYS A 239 1.51 -14.39 22.57
C LYS A 239 2.95 -14.80 22.97
N ASN A 240 3.84 -13.83 23.12
CA ASN A 240 5.21 -14.05 23.59
C ASN A 240 5.36 -13.98 25.11
N ASP A 241 4.37 -13.39 25.80
CA ASP A 241 4.38 -13.18 27.25
C ASP A 241 4.48 -14.50 28.03
N THR A 242 5.28 -14.48 29.09
CA THR A 242 5.52 -15.67 29.91
C THR A 242 4.27 -16.11 30.66
N ASN A 243 3.47 -15.16 31.17
CA ASN A 243 2.25 -15.45 31.90
C ASN A 243 1.17 -16.02 30.98
N TYR A 244 1.03 -15.52 29.75
CA TYR A 244 0.11 -16.10 28.76
C TYR A 244 0.47 -17.57 28.47
N LYS A 245 1.75 -17.87 28.22
CA LYS A 245 2.24 -19.25 28.00
C LYS A 245 2.03 -20.15 29.21
N VAL A 246 2.20 -19.62 30.42
CA VAL A 246 1.94 -20.36 31.67
C VAL A 246 0.44 -20.69 31.79
N ALA A 247 -0.44 -19.73 31.52
CA ALA A 247 -1.89 -19.95 31.55
C ALA A 247 -2.32 -21.00 30.50
N GLN A 248 -1.82 -20.89 29.27
CA GLN A 248 -2.09 -21.84 28.20
C GLN A 248 -1.65 -23.26 28.58
N LYS A 249 -0.41 -23.43 29.04
CA LYS A 249 0.12 -24.73 29.46
C LYS A 249 -0.64 -25.32 30.67
N ALA A 250 -1.09 -24.47 31.60
CA ALA A 250 -1.92 -24.91 32.72
C ALA A 250 -3.25 -25.49 32.20
N LEU A 251 -3.92 -24.81 31.27
CA LEU A 251 -5.18 -25.27 30.69
C LEU A 251 -5.00 -26.54 29.83
N GLU A 252 -3.89 -26.70 29.12
CA GLU A 252 -3.55 -27.95 28.43
C GLU A 252 -3.39 -29.13 29.40
N LEU A 253 -2.72 -28.91 30.55
CA LEU A 253 -2.60 -29.94 31.58
C LEU A 253 -3.96 -30.32 32.17
N LEU A 254 -4.85 -29.34 32.35
CA LEU A 254 -6.19 -29.55 32.88
C LEU A 254 -7.01 -30.54 32.04
N GLN A 255 -6.82 -30.56 30.72
CA GLN A 255 -7.54 -31.47 29.81
C GLN A 255 -7.27 -32.96 30.08
N THR A 256 -6.17 -33.30 30.75
CA THR A 256 -5.77 -34.69 31.03
C THR A 256 -5.70 -35.03 32.52
N GLU A 257 -5.87 -34.04 33.40
CA GLU A 257 -5.87 -34.24 34.84
C GLU A 257 -7.25 -34.71 35.33
N THR A 258 -7.24 -35.64 36.29
CA THR A 258 -8.44 -36.28 36.85
C THR A 258 -8.48 -36.22 38.38
N ASP A 259 -7.42 -35.68 39.01
CA ASP A 259 -7.36 -35.36 40.43
C ASP A 259 -7.92 -33.95 40.70
N PRO A 260 -9.08 -33.81 41.36
CA PRO A 260 -9.76 -32.51 41.52
C PRO A 260 -8.93 -31.50 42.31
N ILE A 261 -8.10 -31.96 43.24
CA ILE A 261 -7.24 -31.06 44.01
C ILE A 261 -6.18 -30.46 43.08
N LYS A 262 -5.58 -31.26 42.21
CA LYS A 262 -4.62 -30.77 41.20
C LYS A 262 -5.30 -29.94 40.12
N MET A 263 -6.49 -30.31 39.68
CA MET A 263 -7.28 -29.50 38.75
C MET A 263 -7.53 -28.11 39.34
N GLN A 264 -7.90 -28.04 40.63
CA GLN A 264 -8.09 -26.77 41.33
C GLN A 264 -6.79 -25.95 41.40
N GLU A 265 -5.66 -26.58 41.71
CA GLU A 265 -4.34 -25.93 41.68
C GLU A 265 -3.98 -25.40 40.28
N ILE A 266 -4.21 -26.20 39.24
CA ILE A 266 -3.97 -25.83 37.84
C ILE A 266 -4.81 -24.61 37.45
N ILE A 267 -6.11 -24.60 37.78
CA ILE A 267 -7.01 -23.46 37.50
C ILE A 267 -6.54 -22.21 38.26
N ASN A 268 -6.18 -22.34 39.54
CA ASN A 268 -5.68 -21.22 40.33
C ASN A 268 -4.36 -20.67 39.74
N ASN A 269 -3.48 -21.53 39.25
CA ASN A 269 -2.24 -21.13 38.57
C ASN A 269 -2.55 -20.40 37.25
N ALA A 270 -3.53 -20.87 36.47
CA ALA A 270 -3.97 -20.20 35.25
C ALA A 270 -4.55 -18.81 35.56
N LYS A 271 -5.45 -18.69 36.55
CA LYS A 271 -5.99 -17.40 37.02
C LYS A 271 -4.90 -16.45 37.50
N THR A 272 -3.93 -16.95 38.26
CA THR A 272 -2.80 -16.14 38.75
C THR A 272 -1.96 -15.62 37.58
N ALA A 273 -1.65 -16.47 36.62
CA ALA A 273 -0.90 -16.08 35.43
C ALA A 273 -1.66 -15.04 34.60
N ILE A 274 -2.96 -15.25 34.33
CA ILE A 274 -3.81 -14.26 33.65
C ILE A 274 -3.86 -12.93 34.41
N GLY A 275 -4.03 -12.97 35.74
CA GLY A 275 -3.98 -11.76 36.57
C GLY A 275 -2.64 -11.03 36.48
N ASN A 276 -1.52 -11.75 36.43
CA ASN A 276 -0.20 -11.15 36.24
C ASN A 276 -0.01 -10.57 34.83
N LEU A 277 -0.60 -11.20 33.81
CA LEU A 277 -0.61 -10.71 32.43
C LEU A 277 -1.34 -9.37 32.29
N ILE A 278 -2.43 -9.19 33.04
CA ILE A 278 -3.20 -7.94 33.07
C ILE A 278 -2.41 -6.79 33.72
N GLY A 279 -1.54 -7.08 34.69
CA GLY A 279 -0.77 -6.07 35.43
C GLY A 279 -1.53 -5.41 36.60
N ASP A 280 -0.86 -4.52 37.33
CA ASP A 280 -1.41 -3.76 38.45
C ASP A 280 -1.64 -2.28 38.07
N MET A 281 -2.41 -1.55 38.88
CA MET A 281 -2.91 -0.20 38.57
C MET A 281 -1.81 0.88 38.36
N ASP A 282 -0.60 0.68 38.88
CA ASP A 282 0.37 1.76 39.13
C ASP A 282 1.42 2.02 38.01
N GLU A 283 1.27 1.46 36.80
CA GLU A 283 2.25 1.70 35.71
C GLU A 283 1.89 2.82 34.71
N TYR A 284 0.63 3.30 34.63
CA TYR A 284 0.17 4.10 33.47
C TYR A 284 -0.20 5.58 33.72
N GLY A 285 -0.14 6.08 34.96
CA GLY A 285 -0.03 7.52 35.27
C GLY A 285 -1.20 8.46 34.93
N ASP A 286 -2.20 8.06 34.12
CA ASP A 286 -3.26 8.95 33.63
C ASP A 286 -4.71 8.55 34.00
N GLY A 287 -4.89 7.43 34.70
CA GLY A 287 -6.21 6.95 35.13
C GLY A 287 -6.98 6.18 34.06
N THR A 288 -6.48 6.07 32.83
CA THR A 288 -6.96 5.09 31.86
C THR A 288 -6.25 3.76 32.10
N THR A 289 -7.01 2.65 32.11
CA THR A 289 -6.42 1.32 32.34
C THR A 289 -6.25 0.61 31.00
N PRO A 290 -5.18 -0.20 30.80
CA PRO A 290 -5.04 -1.05 29.62
C PRO A 290 -6.26 -1.94 29.34
N LEU A 291 -7.03 -2.28 30.38
CA LEU A 291 -8.31 -3.00 30.25
C LEU A 291 -9.41 -2.17 29.59
N SER A 292 -9.54 -0.89 29.94
CA SER A 292 -10.51 0.00 29.29
C SER A 292 -10.23 0.13 27.79
N GLU A 293 -8.95 0.27 27.42
CA GLU A 293 -8.54 0.35 26.02
C GLU A 293 -8.72 -0.99 25.27
N ALA A 294 -8.47 -2.12 25.95
CA ALA A 294 -8.72 -3.44 25.40
C ALA A 294 -10.21 -3.68 25.11
N VAL A 295 -11.11 -3.27 26.02
CA VAL A 295 -12.56 -3.33 25.81
C VAL A 295 -12.98 -2.45 24.63
N LYS A 296 -12.50 -1.21 24.55
CA LYS A 296 -12.80 -0.29 23.42
C LYS A 296 -12.30 -0.86 22.09
N THR A 297 -11.09 -1.40 22.08
CA THR A 297 -10.48 -1.97 20.88
C THR A 297 -11.27 -3.17 20.38
N ARG A 298 -11.69 -4.08 21.27
CA ARG A 298 -12.54 -5.21 20.89
C ARG A 298 -13.91 -4.74 20.39
N ALA A 299 -14.55 -3.79 21.06
CA ALA A 299 -15.84 -3.25 20.62
C ALA A 299 -15.73 -2.63 19.22
N LYS A 300 -14.72 -1.78 18.99
CA LYS A 300 -14.43 -1.17 17.69
C LYS A 300 -14.11 -2.22 16.62
N PHE A 301 -13.42 -3.29 16.97
CA PHE A 301 -13.15 -4.41 16.04
C PHE A 301 -14.44 -5.09 15.58
N ILE A 302 -15.36 -5.38 16.50
CA ILE A 302 -16.66 -5.99 16.20
C ILE A 302 -17.50 -5.06 15.31
N ASP A 303 -17.56 -3.77 15.66
CA ASP A 303 -18.28 -2.78 14.88
C ASP A 303 -17.69 -2.65 13.47
N ASN A 304 -16.36 -2.55 13.34
CA ASN A 304 -15.67 -2.48 12.05
C ASN A 304 -15.91 -3.71 11.17
N LYS A 305 -16.00 -4.91 11.77
CA LYS A 305 -16.34 -6.14 11.04
C LYS A 305 -17.76 -6.06 10.46
N LYS A 306 -18.73 -5.65 11.28
CA LYS A 306 -20.12 -5.45 10.85
C LYS A 306 -20.23 -4.37 9.76
N TYR A 307 -19.51 -3.25 9.93
CA TYR A 307 -19.47 -2.16 8.95
C TYR A 307 -18.82 -2.60 7.64
N SER A 308 -17.75 -3.39 7.69
CA SER A 308 -17.13 -3.95 6.48
C SER A 308 -18.12 -4.83 5.72
N GLU A 309 -18.82 -5.73 6.40
CA GLU A 309 -19.82 -6.61 5.75
C GLU A 309 -20.95 -5.82 5.09
N GLN A 310 -21.41 -4.73 5.71
CA GLN A 310 -22.40 -3.84 5.13
C GLN A 310 -21.86 -3.09 3.90
N LEU A 311 -20.64 -2.56 3.99
CA LEU A 311 -20.01 -1.85 2.87
C LEU A 311 -19.64 -2.77 1.71
N ASP A 312 -19.32 -4.04 1.97
CA ASP A 312 -19.10 -5.04 0.91
C ASP A 312 -20.35 -5.23 0.05
N ALA A 313 -21.53 -5.38 0.67
CA ALA A 313 -22.79 -5.46 -0.06
C ALA A 313 -23.07 -4.17 -0.87
N TYR A 314 -22.81 -3.00 -0.28
CA TYR A 314 -22.96 -1.72 -0.97
C TYR A 314 -22.02 -1.59 -2.19
N ILE A 315 -20.75 -2.02 -2.05
CA ILE A 315 -19.77 -1.99 -3.15
C ILE A 315 -20.21 -2.91 -4.28
N ASP A 316 -20.64 -4.13 -3.98
CA ASP A 316 -21.14 -5.09 -4.98
C ASP A 316 -22.33 -4.50 -5.75
N ASP A 317 -23.33 -3.94 -5.05
CA ASP A 317 -24.48 -3.29 -5.66
C ASP A 317 -24.08 -2.08 -6.53
N SER A 318 -23.09 -1.29 -6.08
CA SER A 318 -22.57 -0.11 -6.79
C SER A 318 -21.87 -0.49 -8.11
N ILE A 319 -21.08 -1.56 -8.09
CA ILE A 319 -20.42 -2.10 -9.28
C ILE A 319 -21.46 -2.68 -10.25
N GLU A 320 -22.42 -3.48 -9.77
CA GLU A 320 -23.48 -4.06 -10.61
C GLU A 320 -24.31 -2.97 -11.31
N ALA A 321 -24.69 -1.91 -10.59
CA ALA A 321 -25.45 -0.80 -11.16
C ALA A 321 -24.72 -0.10 -12.33
N ARG A 322 -23.39 0.07 -12.23
CA ARG A 322 -22.58 0.73 -13.28
C ARG A 322 -22.37 -0.13 -14.52
N THR A 323 -22.34 -1.47 -14.40
CA THR A 323 -22.21 -2.37 -15.57
C THR A 323 -23.38 -2.28 -16.56
N HIS A 324 -24.49 -1.66 -16.15
CA HIS A 324 -25.69 -1.47 -16.96
C HIS A 324 -25.78 -0.07 -17.63
N GLU A 325 -24.77 0.79 -17.46
CA GLU A 325 -24.71 2.10 -18.10
C GLU A 325 -24.25 2.01 -19.57
N PRO A 326 -24.73 2.91 -20.46
CA PRO A 326 -24.49 2.82 -21.91
C PRO A 326 -23.05 3.10 -22.36
N ASN A 327 -22.10 3.36 -21.45
CA ASN A 327 -20.68 3.54 -21.77
C ASN A 327 -19.74 2.94 -20.68
N PRO A 328 -19.70 1.60 -20.55
CA PRO A 328 -18.98 0.90 -19.48
C PRO A 328 -17.44 0.96 -19.63
N GLU A 329 -16.91 1.51 -20.72
CA GLU A 329 -15.47 1.53 -21.03
C GLU A 329 -14.69 2.62 -20.27
N LEU A 330 -15.36 3.56 -19.59
CA LEU A 330 -14.71 4.66 -18.85
C LEU A 330 -14.17 4.26 -17.46
N PHE A 331 -14.61 3.14 -16.90
CA PHE A 331 -14.11 2.62 -15.63
C PHE A 331 -14.03 1.09 -15.72
N ASP A 332 -12.81 0.56 -15.80
CA ASP A 332 -12.54 -0.86 -15.62
C ASP A 332 -13.17 -1.33 -14.29
N PRO A 333 -14.17 -2.23 -14.31
CA PRO A 333 -14.86 -2.70 -13.11
C PRO A 333 -13.90 -3.35 -12.10
N GLU A 334 -12.84 -4.01 -12.56
CA GLU A 334 -11.85 -4.65 -11.69
C GLU A 334 -11.04 -3.58 -10.94
N ALA A 335 -10.53 -2.58 -11.66
CA ALA A 335 -9.83 -1.45 -11.04
C ALA A 335 -10.72 -0.62 -10.11
N ARG A 336 -12.02 -0.43 -10.45
CA ARG A 336 -12.96 0.28 -9.57
C ARG A 336 -13.25 -0.51 -8.30
N LEU A 337 -13.42 -1.83 -8.41
CA LEU A 337 -13.60 -2.71 -7.25
C LEU A 337 -12.36 -2.68 -6.34
N GLU A 338 -11.16 -2.77 -6.92
CA GLU A 338 -9.90 -2.66 -6.17
C GLU A 338 -9.82 -1.33 -5.41
N ARG A 339 -10.13 -0.22 -6.09
CA ARG A 339 -10.13 1.11 -5.45
C ARG A 339 -11.19 1.25 -4.36
N LEU A 340 -12.42 0.80 -4.58
CA LEU A 340 -13.47 0.87 -3.57
C LEU A 340 -13.10 0.05 -2.33
N ASN A 341 -12.44 -1.09 -2.52
CA ASN A 341 -11.91 -1.88 -1.41
C ASN A 341 -10.80 -1.14 -0.65
N ALA A 342 -9.86 -0.49 -1.35
CA ALA A 342 -8.83 0.34 -0.70
C ALA A 342 -9.45 1.50 0.10
N LEU A 343 -10.45 2.18 -0.47
CA LEU A 343 -11.19 3.24 0.19
C LEU A 343 -11.99 2.75 1.39
N LYS A 344 -12.61 1.56 1.32
CA LYS A 344 -13.31 0.93 2.44
C LYS A 344 -12.36 0.73 3.62
N THR A 345 -11.18 0.16 3.37
CA THR A 345 -10.17 -0.03 4.41
C THR A 345 -9.72 1.29 5.02
N ALA A 346 -9.43 2.30 4.19
CA ALA A 346 -9.04 3.63 4.67
C ALA A 346 -10.16 4.29 5.50
N PHE A 347 -11.40 4.25 5.02
CA PHE A 347 -12.57 4.80 5.70
C PHE A 347 -12.81 4.16 7.07
N LEU A 348 -12.83 2.83 7.15
CA LEU A 348 -13.08 2.11 8.41
C LEU A 348 -11.96 2.29 9.44
N SER A 349 -10.72 2.54 8.99
CA SER A 349 -9.60 2.81 9.90
C SER A 349 -9.77 4.10 10.72
N GLN A 350 -10.48 5.08 10.16
CA GLN A 350 -10.71 6.41 10.76
C GLN A 350 -12.19 6.66 11.13
N TYR A 351 -13.05 5.65 10.98
CA TYR A 351 -14.47 5.78 11.27
C TYR A 351 -14.73 5.86 12.77
N GLU A 352 -15.49 6.87 13.19
CA GLU A 352 -15.91 7.10 14.59
C GLU A 352 -17.44 7.20 14.73
N GLY A 353 -18.20 6.95 13.65
CA GLY A 353 -19.66 6.99 13.67
C GLY A 353 -20.30 5.73 14.26
N ASP A 354 -21.62 5.76 14.48
CA ASP A 354 -22.40 4.63 15.01
C ASP A 354 -22.92 3.67 13.91
N GLY A 355 -22.64 3.99 12.64
CA GLY A 355 -23.03 3.20 11.48
C GLY A 355 -24.45 3.46 10.97
N THR A 356 -25.20 4.41 11.53
CA THR A 356 -26.57 4.72 11.08
C THR A 356 -26.62 5.18 9.62
N ASP A 357 -25.65 6.01 9.20
CA ASP A 357 -25.56 6.59 7.86
C ASP A 357 -24.32 6.07 7.09
N LEU A 358 -23.80 4.89 7.46
CA LEU A 358 -22.52 4.34 7.02
C LEU A 358 -22.31 4.38 5.50
N GLU A 359 -23.30 3.94 4.72
CA GLU A 359 -23.23 3.91 3.25
C GLU A 359 -23.18 5.32 2.65
N THR A 360 -23.89 6.28 3.25
CA THR A 360 -23.89 7.68 2.81
C THR A 360 -22.57 8.36 3.14
N GLU A 361 -22.03 8.11 4.33
CA GLU A 361 -20.74 8.64 4.76
C GLU A 361 -19.58 8.04 3.93
N PHE A 362 -19.65 6.74 3.64
CA PHE A 362 -18.70 6.10 2.74
C PHE A 362 -18.81 6.64 1.32
N ALA A 363 -20.02 6.82 0.77
CA ALA A 363 -20.21 7.42 -0.54
C ALA A 363 -19.64 8.85 -0.63
N ALA A 364 -19.82 9.66 0.41
CA ALA A 364 -19.23 11.00 0.48
C ALA A 364 -17.69 10.95 0.57
N PHE A 365 -17.14 9.97 1.28
CA PHE A 365 -15.69 9.73 1.34
C PHE A 365 -15.13 9.32 -0.04
N VAL A 366 -15.83 8.44 -0.75
CA VAL A 366 -15.51 8.04 -2.13
C VAL A 366 -15.56 9.24 -3.07
N GLU A 367 -16.61 10.07 -3.02
CA GLU A 367 -16.75 11.28 -3.85
C GLU A 367 -15.60 12.27 -3.62
N LYS A 368 -15.22 12.48 -2.35
CA LYS A 368 -14.07 13.32 -2.01
C LYS A 368 -12.78 12.77 -2.62
N SER A 369 -12.49 11.48 -2.46
CA SER A 369 -11.29 10.86 -3.01
C SER A 369 -11.31 10.80 -4.55
N ASP A 370 -12.47 10.61 -5.17
CA ASP A 370 -12.64 10.71 -6.63
C ASP A 370 -12.24 12.10 -7.13
N LYS A 371 -12.66 13.15 -6.42
CA LYS A 371 -12.28 14.53 -6.74
C LYS A 371 -10.78 14.82 -6.53
N GLU A 372 -10.17 14.24 -5.50
CA GLU A 372 -8.72 14.32 -5.30
C GLU A 372 -7.97 13.66 -6.47
N LEU A 373 -8.46 12.51 -6.96
CA LEU A 373 -7.88 11.84 -8.13
C LEU A 373 -8.02 12.68 -9.41
N GLU A 374 -9.20 13.28 -9.64
CA GLU A 374 -9.42 14.21 -10.76
C GLU A 374 -8.45 15.40 -10.72
N ASN A 375 -8.22 15.98 -9.53
CA ASN A 375 -7.26 17.06 -9.36
C ASN A 375 -5.82 16.62 -9.66
N VAL A 376 -5.45 15.39 -9.29
CA VAL A 376 -4.14 14.82 -9.61
C VAL A 376 -3.98 14.67 -11.11
N TYR A 377 -4.95 14.07 -11.81
CA TYR A 377 -4.86 13.96 -13.27
C TYR A 377 -4.80 15.32 -13.97
N ALA A 378 -5.53 16.32 -13.49
CA ALA A 378 -5.40 17.68 -14.02
C ALA A 378 -3.98 18.25 -13.82
N LYS A 379 -3.27 17.90 -12.73
CA LYS A 379 -1.86 18.27 -12.54
C LYS A 379 -0.94 17.49 -13.47
N GLU A 380 -1.19 16.19 -13.65
CA GLU A 380 -0.43 15.34 -14.58
C GLU A 380 -0.55 15.85 -16.02
N ASP A 381 -1.75 16.23 -16.47
CA ASP A 381 -2.00 16.79 -17.80
C ASP A 381 -1.24 18.10 -18.01
N VAL A 382 -1.27 19.01 -17.02
CA VAL A 382 -0.52 20.28 -17.09
C VAL A 382 0.98 20.04 -17.11
N LEU A 383 1.46 19.05 -16.36
CA LEU A 383 2.87 18.71 -16.27
C LEU A 383 3.36 18.05 -17.57
N THR A 384 2.55 17.20 -18.19
CA THR A 384 2.90 16.47 -19.41
C THR A 384 2.57 17.22 -20.71
N GLU A 385 2.00 18.43 -20.62
CA GLU A 385 1.67 19.28 -21.78
C GLU A 385 2.91 19.58 -22.65
N SER A 386 4.08 19.77 -22.04
CA SER A 386 5.30 20.14 -22.77
C SER A 386 6.58 19.91 -21.96
N ASP A 387 7.39 18.93 -22.37
CA ASP A 387 8.70 18.64 -21.73
C ASP A 387 9.65 19.85 -21.81
N THR A 388 9.79 20.44 -22.99
CA THR A 388 9.62 21.88 -23.23
C THR A 388 9.67 22.83 -22.04
N LYS A 389 8.46 23.14 -21.59
CA LYS A 389 8.14 24.07 -20.52
C LYS A 389 8.75 23.65 -19.19
N ASN A 390 8.81 22.35 -18.91
CA ASN A 390 9.42 21.84 -17.68
C ASN A 390 10.95 22.01 -17.72
N TYR A 391 11.59 21.72 -18.85
CA TYR A 391 13.03 21.96 -19.05
C TYR A 391 13.37 23.45 -18.90
N GLU A 392 12.62 24.33 -19.57
CA GLU A 392 12.84 25.78 -19.47
C GLU A 392 12.65 26.26 -18.02
N LYS A 393 11.71 25.70 -17.26
CA LYS A 393 11.56 26.01 -15.83
C LYS A 393 12.79 25.61 -15.02
N VAL A 394 13.39 24.44 -15.27
CA VAL A 394 14.66 24.03 -14.63
C VAL A 394 15.76 25.04 -14.95
N LYS A 395 15.90 25.40 -16.23
CA LYS A 395 16.89 26.36 -16.70
C LYS A 395 16.71 27.75 -16.08
N GLU A 396 15.52 28.33 -16.15
CA GLU A 396 15.20 29.64 -15.57
C GLU A 396 15.50 29.67 -14.06
N THR A 397 15.21 28.56 -13.36
CA THR A 397 15.47 28.45 -11.91
C THR A 397 16.97 28.40 -11.61
N LEU A 398 17.76 27.70 -12.44
CA LEU A 398 19.23 27.69 -12.35
C LEU A 398 19.85 29.07 -12.65
N GLU A 399 19.39 29.73 -13.73
CA GLU A 399 19.85 31.07 -14.10
C GLU A 399 19.55 32.10 -13.01
N ALA A 400 18.39 32.00 -12.37
CA ALA A 400 17.99 32.87 -11.27
C ALA A 400 18.85 32.69 -10.00
N ALA A 401 19.27 31.45 -9.69
CA ALA A 401 20.12 31.16 -8.53
C ALA A 401 21.58 31.62 -8.71
N GLY A 402 22.06 31.68 -9.96
CA GLY A 402 23.42 32.08 -10.29
C GLY A 402 24.49 31.09 -9.79
N GLN A 403 25.76 31.52 -9.78
CA GLN A 403 26.92 30.62 -9.57
C GLN A 403 27.01 30.00 -8.15
N TYR A 404 26.26 30.52 -7.16
CA TYR A 404 26.30 30.05 -5.78
C TYR A 404 24.90 30.04 -5.15
N ALA A 405 24.09 29.05 -5.51
CA ALA A 405 22.75 28.86 -4.96
C ALA A 405 22.76 28.67 -3.43
N ASN A 406 21.91 29.42 -2.73
CA ASN A 406 21.61 29.25 -1.30
C ASN A 406 20.64 28.07 -1.07
N ALA A 407 20.27 27.79 0.19
CA ALA A 407 19.43 26.64 0.51
C ALA A 407 18.02 26.70 -0.12
N GLU A 408 17.38 27.87 -0.15
CA GLU A 408 16.05 28.06 -0.75
C GLU A 408 16.13 27.96 -2.27
N GLU A 409 17.17 28.53 -2.88
CA GLU A 409 17.42 28.43 -4.32
C GLU A 409 17.70 26.99 -4.77
N LYS A 410 18.49 26.24 -3.99
CA LYS A 410 18.73 24.80 -4.24
C LYS A 410 17.43 24.00 -4.16
N ASP A 411 16.58 24.28 -3.17
CA ASP A 411 15.31 23.60 -3.02
C ASP A 411 14.38 23.87 -4.21
N ALA A 412 14.33 25.12 -4.69
CA ALA A 412 13.58 25.49 -5.90
C ALA A 412 14.11 24.80 -7.16
N ILE A 413 15.44 24.66 -7.30
CA ILE A 413 16.05 23.92 -8.41
C ILE A 413 15.64 22.45 -8.36
N PHE A 414 15.70 21.81 -7.18
CA PHE A 414 15.27 20.42 -7.04
C PHE A 414 13.77 20.25 -7.28
N ASP A 415 12.94 21.22 -6.90
CA ASP A 415 11.50 21.18 -7.15
C ASP A 415 11.17 21.25 -8.65
N ALA A 416 11.81 22.17 -9.39
CA ALA A 416 11.65 22.27 -10.84
C ALA A 416 12.19 21.02 -11.57
N ALA A 417 13.32 20.48 -11.12
CA ALA A 417 13.88 19.25 -11.67
C ALA A 417 13.00 18.02 -11.36
N ALA A 418 12.37 17.98 -10.18
CA ALA A 418 11.43 16.93 -9.83
C ALA A 418 10.17 16.99 -10.72
N ASP A 419 9.64 18.18 -11.00
CA ASP A 419 8.55 18.35 -11.97
C ASP A 419 8.91 17.77 -13.35
N TYR A 420 10.14 18.01 -13.84
CA TYR A 420 10.62 17.45 -15.11
C TYR A 420 10.67 15.91 -15.10
N VAL A 421 11.26 15.32 -14.06
CA VAL A 421 11.32 13.86 -13.87
C VAL A 421 9.93 13.23 -13.74
N MET A 422 9.03 13.88 -12.99
CA MET A 422 7.65 13.41 -12.82
C MET A 422 6.92 13.38 -14.15
N ALA A 423 7.13 14.36 -15.03
CA ALA A 423 6.57 14.37 -16.39
C ALA A 423 7.00 13.13 -17.20
N ASP A 424 8.31 12.85 -17.25
CA ASP A 424 8.87 11.66 -17.93
C ASP A 424 8.30 10.35 -17.34
N MET A 425 8.18 10.30 -16.00
CA MET A 425 7.63 9.14 -15.29
C MET A 425 6.17 8.87 -15.64
N ILE A 426 5.33 9.91 -15.67
CA ILE A 426 3.90 9.82 -16.01
C ILE A 426 3.71 9.42 -17.48
N GLN A 427 4.51 9.99 -18.39
CA GLN A 427 4.48 9.63 -19.81
C GLN A 427 5.04 8.22 -20.09
N GLY A 428 5.72 7.61 -19.11
CA GLY A 428 6.35 6.29 -19.25
C GLY A 428 7.56 6.30 -20.17
N THR A 429 8.21 7.46 -20.32
CA THR A 429 9.42 7.64 -21.14
C THR A 429 10.68 7.37 -20.31
N THR A 430 11.83 7.31 -20.98
CA THR A 430 13.11 7.26 -20.26
C THR A 430 13.39 8.65 -19.69
N ASP A 431 13.66 8.72 -18.39
CA ASP A 431 13.96 9.97 -17.70
C ASP A 431 15.29 10.54 -18.18
N ASN A 432 15.24 11.62 -18.95
CA ASN A 432 16.44 12.16 -19.59
C ASN A 432 17.39 12.81 -18.58
N LEU A 433 16.84 13.46 -17.55
CA LEU A 433 17.62 14.13 -16.51
C LEU A 433 18.34 13.10 -15.64
N LEU A 434 17.62 12.19 -15.00
CA LEU A 434 18.18 11.14 -14.16
C LEU A 434 19.08 10.19 -14.93
N ALA A 435 18.75 9.83 -16.18
CA ALA A 435 19.64 9.00 -17.01
C ALA A 435 20.98 9.70 -17.30
N SER A 436 20.97 11.01 -17.52
CA SER A 436 22.20 11.80 -17.73
C SER A 436 23.04 11.93 -16.46
N ILE A 437 22.39 12.02 -15.30
CA ILE A 437 23.02 12.13 -13.99
C ILE A 437 23.60 10.80 -13.54
N ASN A 438 22.84 9.72 -13.70
CA ASN A 438 23.19 8.36 -13.32
C ASN A 438 22.34 7.33 -14.08
N SER A 439 22.96 6.58 -15.01
CA SER A 439 22.28 5.56 -15.81
C SER A 439 21.67 4.39 -15.02
N GLN A 440 21.91 4.28 -13.71
CA GLN A 440 21.33 3.28 -12.81
C GLN A 440 20.20 3.83 -11.92
N TYR A 441 19.67 5.03 -12.23
CA TYR A 441 18.63 5.69 -11.43
C TYR A 441 17.40 4.80 -11.14
N VAL A 442 17.04 3.92 -12.08
CA VAL A 442 15.92 2.96 -11.95
C VAL A 442 16.05 1.98 -10.77
N TYR A 443 17.24 1.83 -10.20
CA TYR A 443 17.49 0.95 -9.05
C TYR A 443 17.51 1.70 -7.71
N PHE A 444 17.31 3.01 -7.70
CA PHE A 444 17.24 3.77 -6.45
C PHE A 444 15.90 3.50 -5.77
N PRO A 445 15.89 3.21 -4.45
CA PRO A 445 14.66 2.97 -3.71
C PRO A 445 13.62 4.09 -3.87
N GLN A 446 14.06 5.35 -3.86
CA GLN A 446 13.19 6.51 -4.05
C GLN A 446 12.48 6.51 -5.41
N TYR A 447 13.20 6.17 -6.47
CA TYR A 447 12.62 6.12 -7.82
C TYR A 447 11.62 4.96 -7.94
N ILE A 448 11.96 3.79 -7.41
CA ILE A 448 11.08 2.61 -7.41
C ILE A 448 9.79 2.91 -6.64
N GLU A 449 9.88 3.52 -5.47
CA GLU A 449 8.72 3.88 -4.66
C GLU A 449 7.88 4.98 -5.31
N ALA A 450 8.52 6.06 -5.80
CA ALA A 450 7.82 7.11 -6.54
C ALA A 450 7.06 6.57 -7.76
N LYS A 451 7.73 5.72 -8.56
CA LYS A 451 7.10 5.08 -9.71
C LYS A 451 5.93 4.18 -9.32
N SER A 452 6.08 3.40 -8.25
CA SER A 452 4.98 2.57 -7.75
C SER A 452 3.79 3.42 -7.27
N LEU A 453 4.03 4.58 -6.65
CA LEU A 453 2.94 5.48 -6.23
C LEU A 453 2.19 6.04 -7.44
N ILE A 454 2.91 6.51 -8.47
CA ILE A 454 2.32 7.04 -9.70
C ILE A 454 1.56 5.96 -10.48
N ASP A 455 2.17 4.78 -10.69
CA ASP A 455 1.53 3.67 -11.41
C ASP A 455 0.23 3.19 -10.72
N ASN A 456 0.11 3.38 -9.39
CA ASN A 456 -1.03 2.94 -8.57
C ASN A 456 -2.04 4.06 -8.20
N LEU A 457 -1.91 5.28 -8.74
CA LEU A 457 -2.85 6.38 -8.42
C LEU A 457 -4.32 6.01 -8.69
N LYS A 458 -4.57 5.18 -9.72
CA LYS A 458 -5.89 4.67 -10.11
C LYS A 458 -6.58 3.84 -9.05
N THR A 459 -5.83 3.23 -8.14
CA THR A 459 -6.38 2.36 -7.07
C THR A 459 -6.11 2.92 -5.67
N SER A 460 -5.43 4.08 -5.58
CA SER A 460 -5.12 4.75 -4.32
C SER A 460 -6.37 5.26 -3.61
N ALA A 461 -6.35 5.13 -2.28
CA ALA A 461 -7.31 5.76 -1.38
C ALA A 461 -7.01 7.25 -1.12
N THR A 462 -5.75 7.67 -1.30
CA THR A 462 -5.22 9.01 -0.98
C THR A 462 -4.37 9.55 -2.13
N PRO A 463 -4.95 9.73 -3.33
CA PRO A 463 -4.18 10.02 -4.55
C PRO A 463 -3.38 11.33 -4.47
N GLU A 464 -3.90 12.38 -3.85
CA GLU A 464 -3.16 13.65 -3.68
C GLU A 464 -1.92 13.49 -2.78
N ALA A 465 -2.03 12.70 -1.70
CA ALA A 465 -0.93 12.43 -0.79
C ALA A 465 0.14 11.57 -1.45
N ASP A 466 -0.27 10.54 -2.19
CA ASP A 466 0.63 9.63 -2.91
C ASP A 466 1.38 10.37 -4.03
N TYR A 467 0.70 11.21 -4.80
CA TYR A 467 1.33 12.07 -5.81
C TYR A 467 2.36 13.04 -5.20
N THR A 468 1.99 13.68 -4.08
CA THR A 468 2.90 14.60 -3.36
C THR A 468 4.13 13.85 -2.84
N LYS A 469 3.93 12.67 -2.26
CA LYS A 469 5.01 11.82 -1.76
C LYS A 469 5.92 11.34 -2.89
N ALA A 470 5.38 10.97 -4.05
CA ALA A 470 6.17 10.60 -5.22
C ALA A 470 7.08 11.75 -5.66
N LYS A 471 6.56 12.98 -5.75
CA LYS A 471 7.36 14.17 -6.08
C LYS A 471 8.47 14.41 -5.05
N GLU A 472 8.17 14.32 -3.75
CA GLU A 472 9.17 14.51 -2.69
C GLU A 472 10.28 13.44 -2.76
N LEU A 473 9.95 12.18 -3.02
CA LEU A 473 10.95 11.10 -3.19
C LEU A 473 11.90 11.38 -4.37
N ILE A 474 11.37 11.91 -5.48
CA ILE A 474 12.18 12.32 -6.63
C ILE A 474 13.05 13.53 -6.28
N LYS A 475 12.50 14.50 -5.57
CA LYS A 475 13.25 15.67 -5.08
C LYS A 475 14.40 15.25 -4.16
N GLU A 476 14.16 14.31 -3.24
CA GLU A 476 15.20 13.71 -2.39
C GLU A 476 16.26 12.98 -3.21
N LEU A 477 15.86 12.24 -4.24
CA LEU A 477 16.78 11.58 -5.15
C LEU A 477 17.68 12.60 -5.86
N LEU A 478 17.11 13.66 -6.43
CA LEU A 478 17.86 14.74 -7.09
C LEU A 478 18.78 15.47 -6.10
N ALA A 479 18.30 15.74 -4.89
CA ALA A 479 19.10 16.35 -3.83
C ALA A 479 20.32 15.50 -3.45
N SER A 480 20.18 14.17 -3.46
CA SER A 480 21.31 13.25 -3.23
C SER A 480 22.36 13.27 -4.34
N GLN A 481 21.98 13.71 -5.55
CA GLN A 481 22.87 13.78 -6.71
C GLN A 481 23.64 15.10 -6.80
N GLY A 482 23.04 16.20 -6.31
CA GLY A 482 23.64 17.53 -6.28
C GLY A 482 23.25 18.41 -7.47
N VAL A 483 23.15 19.72 -7.22
CA VAL A 483 22.77 20.74 -8.22
C VAL A 483 23.77 20.81 -9.38
N ASP A 484 25.05 20.57 -9.14
CA ASP A 484 26.11 20.62 -10.16
C ASP A 484 25.87 19.64 -11.32
N LYS A 485 25.22 18.50 -11.05
CA LYS A 485 24.88 17.53 -12.09
C LYS A 485 23.66 17.95 -12.90
N ILE A 486 22.72 18.67 -12.28
CA ILE A 486 21.55 19.25 -12.96
C ILE A 486 22.01 20.42 -13.86
N GLU A 487 22.90 21.28 -13.37
CA GLU A 487 23.55 22.34 -14.17
C GLU A 487 24.24 21.73 -15.40
N LYS A 488 25.03 20.67 -15.21
CA LYS A 488 25.72 20.01 -16.32
C LYS A 488 24.75 19.37 -17.33
N PHE A 489 23.61 18.83 -16.88
CA PHE A 489 22.57 18.36 -17.78
C PHE A 489 22.04 19.51 -18.65
N VAL A 490 21.69 20.65 -18.04
CA VAL A 490 21.24 21.84 -18.78
C VAL A 490 22.31 22.32 -19.76
N GLU A 491 23.57 22.41 -19.35
CA GLU A 491 24.67 22.77 -20.27
C GLU A 491 24.75 21.82 -21.48
N ILE A 492 24.60 20.50 -21.27
CA ILE A 492 24.60 19.51 -22.34
C ILE A 492 23.38 19.70 -23.25
N GLU A 493 22.18 19.86 -22.70
CA GLU A 493 20.96 20.08 -23.50
C GLU A 493 21.04 21.40 -24.28
N GLU A 494 21.65 22.45 -23.72
CA GLU A 494 21.87 23.70 -24.44
C GLU A 494 22.80 23.55 -25.64
N THR A 495 23.79 22.64 -25.61
CA THR A 495 24.62 22.37 -26.80
C THR A 495 23.83 21.78 -27.96
N LYS A 496 22.63 21.22 -27.70
CA LYS A 496 21.73 20.70 -28.73
C LYS A 496 20.83 21.78 -29.36
N ASN A 497 20.75 22.99 -28.79
CA ASN A 497 19.96 24.08 -29.37
C ASN A 497 20.55 24.60 -30.68
N VAL A 498 19.74 24.74 -31.73
CA VAL A 498 20.21 25.21 -33.03
C VAL A 498 20.16 26.73 -33.11
N ASN A 499 21.31 27.39 -33.01
CA ASN A 499 21.42 28.85 -33.07
C ASN A 499 22.45 29.28 -34.11
N LEU A 500 22.10 29.09 -35.38
CA LEU A 500 22.94 29.51 -36.47
C LEU A 500 22.93 31.04 -36.60
N SER A 501 24.12 31.64 -36.67
CA SER A 501 24.28 33.07 -36.90
C SER A 501 23.76 33.44 -38.29
N VAL A 502 22.70 34.25 -38.34
CA VAL A 502 22.09 34.72 -39.59
C VAL A 502 23.15 35.37 -40.46
N THR A 503 23.94 36.31 -39.92
CA THR A 503 24.94 37.05 -40.68
C THR A 503 26.06 36.16 -41.22
N GLU A 504 26.61 35.26 -40.40
CA GLU A 504 27.72 34.40 -40.83
C GLU A 504 27.30 33.42 -41.91
N ILE A 505 26.08 32.88 -41.80
CA ILE A 505 25.57 31.93 -42.78
C ILE A 505 25.14 32.62 -44.07
N THR A 506 24.54 33.81 -44.03
CA THR A 506 23.98 34.45 -45.24
C THR A 506 24.96 35.35 -45.99
N GLN A 507 26.03 35.84 -45.35
CA GLN A 507 26.97 36.74 -46.00
C GLN A 507 27.69 36.09 -47.20
N GLY A 508 27.65 36.73 -48.36
CA GLY A 508 28.28 36.25 -49.59
C GLY A 508 27.54 35.09 -50.27
N LEU A 509 26.27 34.86 -49.91
CA LEU A 509 25.35 34.11 -50.76
C LEU A 509 25.06 34.88 -52.05
N TRP A 510 24.73 34.14 -53.11
CA TRP A 510 24.38 34.71 -54.41
C TRP A 510 23.25 35.74 -54.29
N GLY A 511 23.50 36.99 -54.71
CA GLY A 511 22.51 38.07 -54.66
C GLY A 511 22.31 38.71 -53.29
N TYR A 512 22.94 38.22 -52.22
CA TYR A 512 22.84 38.79 -50.87
C TYR A 512 23.68 40.07 -50.78
N GLY A 513 23.02 41.23 -50.72
CA GLY A 513 23.69 42.54 -50.69
C GLY A 513 24.50 42.88 -51.94
N THR A 514 24.28 42.13 -53.02
CA THR A 514 24.99 42.28 -54.30
C THR A 514 24.02 42.46 -55.46
N THR A 515 24.51 42.98 -56.59
CA THR A 515 23.74 43.17 -57.83
C THR A 515 23.82 41.95 -58.76
N GLU A 516 23.98 40.75 -58.21
CA GLU A 516 24.22 39.51 -58.98
C GLU A 516 22.93 38.87 -59.53
N THR A 517 21.75 39.38 -59.15
CA THR A 517 20.44 38.90 -59.60
C THR A 517 20.13 39.29 -61.04
N HIS A 518 19.16 38.58 -61.64
CA HIS A 518 18.57 38.89 -62.92
C HIS A 518 17.83 40.23 -62.89
N GLY A 519 18.55 41.33 -63.10
CA GLY A 519 18.03 42.70 -62.94
C GLY A 519 19.10 43.68 -62.47
N GLY A 520 20.16 43.16 -61.83
CA GLY A 520 21.26 43.98 -61.33
C GLY A 520 20.93 44.76 -60.06
N ASP A 521 19.95 44.30 -59.29
CA ASP A 521 19.31 45.10 -58.25
C ASP A 521 18.97 44.34 -56.95
N ASN A 522 19.48 43.12 -56.74
CA ASN A 522 19.29 42.26 -55.56
C ASN A 522 17.85 41.79 -55.28
N LEU A 523 16.92 42.16 -56.16
CA LEU A 523 15.51 41.84 -56.08
C LEU A 523 15.18 40.63 -56.95
N VAL A 524 14.18 39.86 -56.50
CA VAL A 524 13.65 38.68 -57.20
C VAL A 524 12.13 38.61 -57.08
N GLY A 525 11.45 38.24 -58.16
CA GLY A 525 10.01 37.97 -58.12
C GLY A 525 9.72 36.56 -57.59
N THR A 526 8.96 36.46 -56.51
CA THR A 526 8.79 35.20 -55.75
C THR A 526 7.55 34.40 -56.17
N HIS A 527 7.38 34.06 -57.44
CA HIS A 527 6.24 33.19 -57.80
C HIS A 527 6.54 31.73 -57.44
N PHE A 528 5.62 31.05 -56.75
CA PHE A 528 5.83 29.65 -56.34
C PHE A 528 4.57 28.79 -56.36
N THR A 529 4.81 27.48 -56.25
CA THR A 529 3.83 26.44 -55.92
C THR A 529 4.44 25.54 -54.85
N ILE A 530 3.64 24.78 -54.10
CA ILE A 530 4.17 23.80 -53.14
C ILE A 530 3.86 22.39 -53.63
N GLN A 531 4.90 21.58 -53.81
CA GLN A 531 4.80 20.21 -54.30
C GLN A 531 5.50 19.28 -53.31
N ASN A 532 4.77 18.29 -52.79
CA ASN A 532 5.29 17.32 -51.80
C ASN A 532 5.98 18.00 -50.61
N GLY A 533 5.41 19.09 -50.09
CA GLY A 533 5.96 19.85 -48.96
C GLY A 533 7.18 20.72 -49.28
N LYS A 534 7.53 20.92 -50.56
CA LYS A 534 8.65 21.77 -50.98
C LYS A 534 8.19 22.91 -51.87
N VAL A 535 8.84 24.07 -51.74
CA VAL A 535 8.59 25.23 -52.60
C VAL A 535 9.22 25.02 -53.97
N VAL A 536 8.42 25.20 -55.02
CA VAL A 536 8.86 25.21 -56.42
C VAL A 536 8.63 26.61 -56.98
N TRP A 537 9.71 27.34 -57.20
CA TRP A 537 9.68 28.70 -57.75
C TRP A 537 9.35 28.69 -59.26
N THR A 538 8.22 29.28 -59.64
CA THR A 538 7.65 29.24 -60.99
C THR A 538 7.96 30.47 -61.84
N ASN A 539 8.69 31.45 -61.30
CA ASN A 539 9.18 32.60 -62.08
C ASN A 539 10.36 32.18 -62.99
N ASP A 540 10.16 32.17 -64.31
CA ASP A 540 11.12 31.64 -65.29
C ASP A 540 12.51 32.31 -65.28
N THR A 541 12.62 33.57 -64.83
CA THR A 541 13.88 34.33 -64.82
C THR A 541 14.57 34.35 -63.46
N ASP A 542 13.83 34.64 -62.39
CA ASP A 542 14.42 34.81 -61.05
C ASP A 542 14.54 33.50 -60.26
N ASN A 543 13.85 32.41 -60.67
CA ASN A 543 13.93 31.13 -59.97
C ASN A 543 15.36 30.57 -59.91
N LYS A 544 16.21 30.89 -60.89
CA LYS A 544 17.61 30.47 -60.92
C LYS A 544 18.41 31.13 -59.81
N ASP A 545 18.17 32.41 -59.55
CA ASP A 545 18.86 33.16 -58.51
C ASP A 545 18.39 32.72 -57.12
N ILE A 546 17.07 32.54 -56.94
CA ILE A 546 16.49 32.06 -55.69
C ILE A 546 16.99 30.64 -55.35
N ASN A 547 16.92 29.71 -56.31
CA ASN A 547 17.40 28.34 -56.09
C ASN A 547 18.90 28.31 -55.81
N LYS A 548 19.70 29.10 -56.54
CA LYS A 548 21.15 29.16 -56.31
C LYS A 548 21.49 29.70 -54.92
N MET A 549 20.77 30.71 -54.45
CA MET A 549 20.92 31.21 -53.07
C MET A 549 20.55 30.13 -52.05
N TYR A 550 19.39 29.48 -52.18
CA TYR A 550 18.97 28.45 -51.23
C TYR A 550 19.85 27.20 -51.25
N ASP A 551 20.40 26.81 -52.40
CA ASP A 551 21.35 25.69 -52.50
C ASP A 551 22.66 26.01 -51.75
N GLN A 552 23.17 27.24 -51.88
CA GLN A 552 24.34 27.69 -51.13
C GLN A 552 24.05 27.79 -49.63
N LEU A 553 22.87 28.31 -49.27
CA LEU A 553 22.43 28.41 -47.88
C LEU A 553 22.29 27.03 -47.23
N ARG A 554 21.67 26.07 -47.93
CA ARG A 554 21.52 24.67 -47.51
C ARG A 554 22.87 24.03 -47.20
N GLN A 555 23.85 24.19 -48.09
CA GLN A 555 25.20 23.65 -47.89
C GLN A 555 25.90 24.22 -46.65
N ARG A 556 25.76 25.53 -46.41
CA ARG A 556 26.32 26.19 -45.23
C ARG A 556 25.64 25.72 -43.94
N ILE A 557 24.32 25.59 -43.96
CA ILE A 557 23.55 25.04 -42.84
C ILE A 557 23.99 23.61 -42.52
N HIS A 558 24.06 22.70 -43.51
CA HIS A 558 24.56 21.34 -43.25
C HIS A 558 25.98 21.32 -42.66
N THR A 559 26.86 22.20 -43.15
CA THR A 559 28.24 22.28 -42.64
C THR A 559 28.24 22.68 -41.16
N GLN A 560 27.53 23.76 -40.81
CA GLN A 560 27.45 24.25 -39.43
C GLN A 560 26.72 23.27 -38.52
N MET A 561 25.62 22.68 -38.97
CA MET A 561 24.85 21.69 -38.21
C MET A 561 25.64 20.41 -37.93
N LYS A 562 26.49 19.99 -38.87
CA LYS A 562 27.36 18.83 -38.66
C LYS A 562 28.48 19.12 -37.66
N GLU A 563 29.03 20.33 -37.68
CA GLU A 563 30.02 20.78 -36.69
C GLU A 563 29.38 20.88 -35.30
N GLN A 564 28.15 21.39 -35.21
CA GLN A 564 27.47 21.62 -33.95
C GLN A 564 26.89 20.34 -33.31
N LEU A 565 26.20 19.50 -34.09
CA LEU A 565 25.49 18.31 -33.56
C LEU A 565 26.37 17.05 -33.49
N GLY A 566 27.54 17.03 -34.13
CA GLY A 566 28.45 15.89 -34.10
C GLY A 566 27.78 14.58 -34.52
N ASP A 567 27.79 13.58 -33.64
CA ASP A 567 27.22 12.25 -33.88
C ASP A 567 25.68 12.25 -33.97
N SER A 568 25.02 13.27 -33.43
CA SER A 568 23.55 13.45 -33.51
C SER A 568 23.11 14.07 -34.83
N TYR A 569 24.03 14.42 -35.73
CA TYR A 569 23.69 15.00 -37.03
C TYR A 569 23.00 13.99 -37.96
N ASN A 570 21.78 14.31 -38.39
CA ASN A 570 21.03 13.57 -39.40
C ASN A 570 20.73 14.44 -40.62
N ALA A 571 21.38 14.15 -41.75
CA ALA A 571 21.21 14.93 -42.97
C ALA A 571 19.77 14.97 -43.47
N GLU A 572 19.00 13.88 -43.34
CA GLU A 572 17.62 13.81 -43.84
C GLU A 572 16.67 14.69 -43.02
N GLU A 573 16.86 14.76 -41.70
CA GLU A 573 16.07 15.62 -40.81
C GLU A 573 16.40 17.10 -41.01
N ILE A 574 17.69 17.43 -41.13
CA ILE A 574 18.12 18.79 -41.45
C ILE A 574 17.54 19.27 -42.79
N ASP A 575 17.51 18.39 -43.81
CA ASP A 575 16.88 18.70 -45.09
C ASP A 575 15.37 18.96 -44.94
N LYS A 576 14.66 18.16 -44.13
CA LYS A 576 13.23 18.37 -43.84
C LYS A 576 12.98 19.71 -43.14
N TYR A 577 13.78 20.03 -42.11
CA TYR A 577 13.64 21.30 -41.39
C TYR A 577 13.92 22.50 -42.30
N PHE A 578 14.91 22.39 -43.17
CA PHE A 578 15.25 23.45 -44.12
C PHE A 578 14.20 23.61 -45.22
N ASP A 579 13.66 22.51 -45.76
CA ASP A 579 12.54 22.57 -46.71
C ASP A 579 11.32 23.24 -46.07
N GLN A 580 10.99 22.88 -44.82
CA GLN A 580 9.89 23.51 -44.08
C GLN A 580 10.16 24.99 -43.78
N ALA A 581 11.41 25.37 -43.51
CA ALA A 581 11.78 26.77 -43.32
C ALA A 581 11.53 27.60 -44.60
N ILE A 582 11.89 27.07 -45.78
CA ILE A 582 11.62 27.73 -47.06
C ILE A 582 10.11 27.85 -47.32
N VAL A 583 9.33 26.81 -47.00
CA VAL A 583 7.86 26.88 -47.05
C VAL A 583 7.35 28.00 -46.15
N ASN A 584 7.85 28.12 -44.92
CA ASN A 584 7.45 29.16 -43.99
C ASN A 584 7.84 30.56 -44.48
N VAL A 585 9.01 30.73 -45.10
CA VAL A 585 9.36 32.00 -45.76
C VAL A 585 8.34 32.34 -46.83
N ALA A 586 8.10 31.43 -47.79
CA ALA A 586 7.25 31.69 -48.94
C ALA A 586 5.80 32.04 -48.53
N MET A 587 5.27 31.36 -47.50
CA MET A 587 3.92 31.57 -47.00
C MET A 587 3.73 32.83 -46.15
N ASN A 588 4.81 33.41 -45.62
CA ASN A 588 4.77 34.60 -44.77
C ASN A 588 5.25 35.88 -45.49
N LEU A 589 5.47 35.84 -46.80
CA LEU A 589 5.76 37.04 -47.59
C LEU A 589 4.54 37.99 -47.59
N GLU A 590 4.78 39.29 -47.34
CA GLU A 590 3.73 40.31 -47.33
C GLU A 590 3.02 40.42 -48.69
N ASN A 591 3.76 40.19 -49.79
CA ASN A 591 3.21 40.06 -51.14
C ASN A 591 3.86 38.87 -51.87
N PRO A 592 3.23 37.68 -51.88
CA PRO A 592 3.82 36.47 -52.46
C PRO A 592 4.19 36.59 -53.94
N THR A 593 3.57 37.48 -54.72
CA THR A 593 3.87 37.68 -56.15
C THR A 593 4.77 38.90 -56.43
N GLY A 594 5.14 39.62 -55.38
CA GLY A 594 5.95 40.84 -55.44
C GLY A 594 7.45 40.59 -55.64
N LEU A 595 8.20 41.70 -55.68
CA LEU A 595 9.67 41.69 -55.66
C LEU A 595 10.14 41.70 -54.21
N HIS A 596 11.04 40.77 -53.87
CA HIS A 596 11.65 40.65 -52.55
C HIS A 596 13.16 40.68 -52.67
N SER A 597 13.84 41.17 -51.64
CA SER A 597 15.30 41.11 -51.61
C SER A 597 15.77 39.69 -51.30
N ILE A 598 16.88 39.29 -51.92
CA ILE A 598 17.54 38.03 -51.56
C ILE A 598 17.92 38.00 -50.06
N GLU A 599 18.29 39.16 -49.49
CA GLU A 599 18.64 39.27 -48.08
C GLU A 599 17.50 38.88 -47.15
N GLU A 600 16.29 39.38 -47.43
CA GLU A 600 15.07 39.05 -46.69
C GLU A 600 14.77 37.55 -46.74
N LEU A 601 14.81 36.96 -47.95
CA LEU A 601 14.54 35.54 -48.13
C LEU A 601 15.54 34.66 -47.37
N ALA A 602 16.84 34.97 -47.48
CA ALA A 602 17.90 34.22 -46.83
C ALA A 602 17.85 34.37 -45.29
N ASN A 603 17.68 35.59 -44.78
CA ASN A 603 17.63 35.85 -43.35
C ASN A 603 16.42 35.17 -42.71
N ASN A 604 15.23 35.29 -43.32
CA ASN A 604 14.02 34.66 -42.82
C ASN A 604 14.13 33.12 -42.84
N ALA A 605 14.76 32.54 -43.85
CA ALA A 605 14.97 31.09 -43.92
C ALA A 605 15.86 30.58 -42.78
N VAL A 606 16.94 31.30 -42.42
CA VAL A 606 17.78 30.91 -41.27
C VAL A 606 17.01 31.04 -39.95
N VAL A 607 16.22 32.11 -39.77
CA VAL A 607 15.41 32.31 -38.57
C VAL A 607 14.39 31.18 -38.40
N TYR A 608 13.63 30.86 -39.46
CA TYR A 608 12.68 29.75 -39.42
C TYR A 608 13.38 28.40 -39.24
N PHE A 609 14.53 28.20 -39.88
CA PHE A 609 15.30 26.98 -39.71
C PHE A 609 15.76 26.78 -38.27
N ASN A 610 16.34 27.79 -37.62
CA ASN A 610 16.76 27.71 -36.22
C ASN A 610 15.60 27.31 -35.29
N ALA A 611 14.41 27.89 -35.50
CA ALA A 611 13.22 27.56 -34.73
C ALA A 611 12.75 26.11 -34.95
N ILE A 612 12.66 25.67 -36.21
CA ILE A 612 12.20 24.31 -36.57
C ILE A 612 13.23 23.26 -36.12
N ALA A 613 14.51 23.50 -36.37
CA ALA A 613 15.58 22.57 -36.06
C ALA A 613 15.79 22.44 -34.54
N THR A 614 15.67 23.53 -33.77
CA THR A 614 15.73 23.46 -32.30
C THR A 614 14.59 22.59 -31.75
N ALA A 615 13.35 22.85 -32.18
CA ALA A 615 12.20 22.04 -31.76
C ALA A 615 12.36 20.56 -32.18
N GLY A 616 12.80 20.31 -33.42
CA GLY A 616 13.01 18.95 -33.92
C GLY A 616 14.12 18.18 -33.21
N VAL A 617 15.23 18.84 -32.84
CA VAL A 617 16.35 18.21 -32.10
C VAL A 617 15.96 17.86 -30.66
N HIS A 618 15.05 18.63 -30.06
CA HIS A 618 14.50 18.34 -28.73
C HIS A 618 13.38 17.30 -28.74
N GLY A 619 13.16 16.60 -29.87
CA GLY A 619 12.09 15.62 -29.98
C GLY A 619 10.69 16.22 -29.90
N GLN A 620 10.56 17.56 -29.92
CA GLN A 620 9.27 18.18 -30.13
C GLN A 620 8.86 17.86 -31.56
N GLU A 621 7.77 17.12 -31.73
CA GLU A 621 7.05 17.18 -32.99
C GLU A 621 6.79 18.67 -33.27
N THR A 622 7.41 19.23 -34.31
CA THR A 622 7.18 20.61 -34.78
C THR A 622 5.75 20.85 -35.28
N ASN A 623 4.80 19.99 -34.90
CA ASN A 623 3.36 20.11 -35.06
C ASN A 623 2.56 19.59 -33.83
N LYS A 624 3.12 19.67 -32.62
CA LYS A 624 2.33 19.64 -31.38
C LYS A 624 2.67 20.82 -30.49
N VAL A 625 2.57 22.03 -31.04
CA VAL A 625 2.16 23.13 -30.17
C VAL A 625 0.69 22.88 -29.89
N SER A 626 0.30 22.77 -28.62
CA SER A 626 -1.08 22.90 -28.11
C SER A 626 -1.66 24.31 -28.39
N ASN A 627 -1.33 24.89 -29.53
CA ASN A 627 -2.14 25.92 -30.13
C ASN A 627 -3.28 25.19 -30.81
N ASN A 628 -4.49 25.36 -30.29
CA ASN A 628 -5.73 25.03 -30.98
C ASN A 628 -5.94 25.88 -32.26
N LYS A 629 -4.86 26.26 -32.94
CA LYS A 629 -4.82 27.05 -34.16
C LYS A 629 -4.82 26.10 -35.35
N ILE A 630 -5.79 26.27 -36.23
CA ILE A 630 -5.82 25.68 -37.55
C ILE A 630 -4.76 26.34 -38.42
N ASP A 631 -3.76 25.55 -38.82
CA ASP A 631 -2.66 25.98 -39.67
C ASP A 631 -3.13 26.11 -41.13
N MET A 632 -3.08 27.34 -41.64
CA MET A 632 -3.45 27.67 -43.02
C MET A 632 -2.56 26.94 -44.02
N THR A 633 -1.26 26.92 -43.79
CA THR A 633 -0.28 26.33 -44.71
C THR A 633 -0.52 24.84 -44.83
N GLN A 634 -0.64 24.14 -43.71
CA GLN A 634 -0.91 22.70 -43.69
C GLN A 634 -2.18 22.36 -44.49
N ILE A 635 -3.28 23.04 -44.21
CA ILE A 635 -4.57 22.78 -44.87
C ILE A 635 -4.49 23.08 -46.37
N LEU A 636 -3.83 24.17 -46.78
CA LEU A 636 -3.70 24.53 -48.20
C LEU A 636 -2.82 23.53 -48.97
N VAL A 637 -1.77 23.00 -48.33
CA VAL A 637 -0.91 21.93 -48.88
C VAL A 637 -1.71 20.63 -49.03
N GLU A 638 -2.36 20.15 -47.96
CA GLU A 638 -3.12 18.90 -47.95
C GLU A 638 -4.25 18.88 -49.00
N THR A 639 -4.83 20.04 -49.28
CA THR A 639 -5.96 20.19 -50.21
C THR A 639 -5.56 20.46 -51.65
N GLY A 640 -4.27 20.66 -51.92
CA GLY A 640 -3.79 21.14 -53.23
C GLY A 640 -4.36 22.50 -53.61
N LYS A 641 -4.81 23.31 -52.64
CA LYS A 641 -5.33 24.68 -52.87
C LYS A 641 -4.26 25.74 -52.75
N ILE A 642 -3.05 25.35 -52.36
CA ILE A 642 -1.89 26.23 -52.27
C ILE A 642 -1.57 26.93 -53.60
N ASP A 643 -1.79 26.29 -54.75
CA ASP A 643 -1.57 26.93 -56.05
C ASP A 643 -2.55 28.09 -56.30
N ASN A 644 -3.77 28.03 -55.77
CA ASN A 644 -4.72 29.14 -55.84
C ASN A 644 -4.30 30.29 -54.90
N TYR A 645 -3.76 29.96 -53.73
CA TYR A 645 -3.18 30.94 -52.81
C TYR A 645 -2.00 31.68 -53.46
N CYS A 646 -1.08 30.95 -54.08
CA CYS A 646 0.15 31.51 -54.64
C CYS A 646 -0.04 32.25 -55.98
N SER A 647 -1.09 31.94 -56.75
CA SER A 647 -1.32 32.54 -58.07
C SER A 647 -1.99 33.91 -58.04
N GLY A 648 -2.44 34.41 -56.88
CA GLY A 648 -3.11 35.72 -56.72
C GLY A 648 -4.49 35.85 -57.39
N ILE A 649 -4.89 34.89 -58.23
CA ILE A 649 -6.03 35.05 -59.16
C ILE A 649 -7.23 34.21 -58.71
N ILE A 650 -8.27 34.87 -58.18
CA ILE A 650 -9.63 34.29 -58.17
C ILE A 650 -10.16 34.41 -59.60
N GLY A 651 -9.99 33.33 -60.37
CA GLY A 651 -10.24 33.22 -61.81
C GLY A 651 -11.00 34.37 -62.47
N ARG A 652 -10.32 35.17 -63.31
CA ARG A 652 -10.97 35.90 -64.42
C ARG A 652 -11.35 34.90 -65.52
N GLY A 653 -12.25 33.98 -65.20
CA GLY A 653 -12.87 33.10 -66.17
C GLY A 653 -13.88 33.90 -67.00
N LYS A 654 -13.76 33.85 -68.34
CA LYS A 654 -14.67 34.43 -69.32
C LYS A 654 -16.07 33.81 -69.25
N LEU A 655 -16.80 34.00 -68.16
CA LEU A 655 -18.24 33.69 -68.05
C LEU A 655 -18.84 34.76 -67.14
N TRP A 656 -19.30 35.84 -67.77
CA TRP A 656 -20.28 36.73 -67.17
C TRP A 656 -21.43 35.85 -66.69
N ILE A 657 -21.70 35.76 -65.38
CA ILE A 657 -23.01 35.42 -64.71
C ILE A 657 -22.86 34.83 -63.28
N SER A 658 -21.67 34.46 -62.76
CA SER A 658 -21.55 34.12 -61.32
C SER A 658 -20.70 35.14 -60.56
N GLY A 659 -21.29 35.84 -59.59
CA GLY A 659 -20.65 36.94 -58.86
C GLY A 659 -19.48 36.47 -57.99
N LYS A 660 -18.50 37.36 -57.74
CA LYS A 660 -17.27 37.15 -56.93
C LYS A 660 -17.52 36.39 -55.62
N TYR A 661 -18.67 36.65 -54.99
CA TYR A 661 -19.19 35.93 -53.82
C TYR A 661 -19.19 34.40 -53.98
N VAL A 662 -19.66 33.91 -55.13
CA VAL A 662 -19.72 32.48 -55.45
C VAL A 662 -18.32 31.91 -55.66
N CYS A 663 -17.40 32.67 -56.27
CA CYS A 663 -16.02 32.26 -56.50
C CYS A 663 -15.23 32.14 -55.19
N VAL A 664 -15.31 33.15 -54.31
CA VAL A 664 -14.68 33.12 -52.96
C VAL A 664 -15.27 31.97 -52.15
N LYS A 665 -16.59 31.84 -52.13
CA LYS A 665 -17.29 30.78 -51.39
C LYS A 665 -16.90 29.38 -51.88
N ASN A 666 -16.79 29.18 -53.19
CA ASN A 666 -16.33 27.91 -53.76
C ASN A 666 -14.85 27.61 -53.45
N ALA A 667 -13.99 28.63 -53.40
CA ALA A 667 -12.58 28.47 -53.03
C ALA A 667 -12.42 28.04 -51.57
N LEU A 668 -13.24 28.59 -50.67
CA LEU A 668 -13.24 28.24 -49.24
C LEU A 668 -13.90 26.87 -48.97
N TYR A 669 -14.97 26.51 -49.67
CA TYR A 669 -15.62 25.20 -49.47
C TYR A 669 -14.69 24.02 -49.75
N GLY A 670 -13.70 24.19 -50.62
CA GLY A 670 -12.69 23.17 -50.90
C GLY A 670 -11.76 22.85 -49.73
N ILE A 671 -11.76 23.65 -48.65
CA ILE A 671 -10.88 23.47 -47.49
C ILE A 671 -11.63 23.25 -46.16
N ILE A 672 -12.97 23.36 -46.14
CA ILE A 672 -13.76 23.21 -44.90
C ILE A 672 -13.65 21.82 -44.30
N THR A 673 -13.79 20.77 -45.11
CA THR A 673 -13.74 19.38 -44.64
C THR A 673 -12.39 19.04 -43.97
N PRO A 674 -11.24 19.35 -44.58
CA PRO A 674 -9.93 19.21 -43.93
C PRO A 674 -9.81 19.96 -42.59
N ILE A 675 -10.29 21.21 -42.52
CA ILE A 675 -10.27 21.98 -41.26
C ILE A 675 -11.13 21.29 -40.20
N MET A 676 -12.31 20.82 -40.59
CA MET A 676 -13.22 20.09 -39.70
C MET A 676 -12.58 18.80 -39.19
N ASN A 677 -11.89 18.05 -40.05
CA ASN A 677 -11.16 16.86 -39.65
C ASN A 677 -10.04 17.20 -38.65
N LYS A 678 -9.32 18.32 -38.85
CA LYS A 678 -8.29 18.77 -37.90
C LYS A 678 -8.86 19.20 -36.55
N MET A 679 -9.99 19.90 -36.54
CA MET A 679 -10.71 20.22 -35.30
C MET A 679 -11.23 18.95 -34.61
N GLN A 680 -11.65 17.94 -35.38
CA GLN A 680 -12.07 16.65 -34.85
C GLN A 680 -10.89 15.86 -34.25
N GLU A 681 -9.73 15.89 -34.89
CA GLU A 681 -8.50 15.31 -34.32
C GLU A 681 -8.09 16.02 -33.03
N GLN A 682 -8.21 17.35 -32.96
CA GLN A 682 -7.87 18.14 -31.77
C GLN A 682 -8.85 17.95 -30.61
N LEU A 683 -10.14 17.81 -30.90
CA LEU A 683 -11.18 17.71 -29.87
C LEU A 683 -11.47 16.26 -29.45
N GLY A 684 -11.09 15.26 -30.25
CA GLY A 684 -11.35 13.85 -29.97
C GLY A 684 -12.84 13.60 -29.69
N ASP A 685 -13.13 13.01 -28.53
CA ASP A 685 -14.48 12.69 -28.09
C ASP A 685 -15.34 13.92 -27.78
N ASN A 686 -14.72 15.08 -27.56
CA ASN A 686 -15.38 16.36 -27.32
C ASN A 686 -15.84 17.06 -28.62
N PHE A 687 -15.67 16.43 -29.78
CA PHE A 687 -16.01 17.01 -31.07
C PHE A 687 -17.53 17.14 -31.30
N ASP A 688 -18.05 18.37 -31.19
CA ASP A 688 -19.41 18.69 -31.61
C ASP A 688 -19.46 19.10 -33.09
N LYS A 689 -19.80 18.12 -33.94
CA LYS A 689 -19.92 18.33 -35.38
C LYS A 689 -20.87 19.48 -35.76
N VAL A 690 -21.96 19.69 -35.01
CA VAL A 690 -22.97 20.71 -35.34
C VAL A 690 -22.41 22.10 -35.03
N GLU A 691 -21.83 22.27 -33.86
CA GLU A 691 -21.25 23.55 -33.42
C GLU A 691 -20.02 23.93 -34.27
N ILE A 692 -19.12 22.97 -34.54
CA ILE A 692 -17.95 23.19 -35.40
C ILE A 692 -18.37 23.54 -36.84
N THR A 693 -19.38 22.88 -37.38
CA THR A 693 -19.93 23.24 -38.70
C THR A 693 -20.46 24.68 -38.70
N ARG A 694 -21.10 25.11 -37.61
CA ARG A 694 -21.59 26.50 -37.46
C ARG A 694 -20.43 27.50 -37.43
N ILE A 695 -19.34 27.20 -36.72
CA ILE A 695 -18.13 28.03 -36.67
C ILE A 695 -17.52 28.21 -38.06
N LEU A 696 -17.30 27.12 -38.79
CA LEU A 696 -16.70 27.16 -40.12
C LEU A 696 -17.58 27.91 -41.13
N GLN A 697 -18.90 27.70 -41.09
CA GLN A 697 -19.82 28.47 -41.94
C GLN A 697 -19.84 29.97 -41.58
N THR A 698 -19.73 30.30 -40.29
CA THR A 698 -19.62 31.71 -39.85
C THR A 698 -18.34 32.37 -40.37
N ALA A 699 -17.21 31.66 -40.34
CA ALA A 699 -15.95 32.16 -40.89
C ALA A 699 -16.02 32.37 -42.41
N VAL A 700 -16.68 31.46 -43.15
CA VAL A 700 -16.90 31.61 -44.60
C VAL A 700 -17.73 32.86 -44.87
N ASP A 701 -18.85 33.04 -44.18
CA ASP A 701 -19.74 34.17 -44.41
C ASP A 701 -19.08 35.51 -44.02
N ALA A 702 -18.28 35.53 -42.96
CA ALA A 702 -17.49 36.70 -42.56
C ALA A 702 -16.47 37.09 -43.63
N THR A 703 -15.76 36.12 -44.20
CA THR A 703 -14.75 36.33 -45.26
C THR A 703 -15.39 36.81 -46.56
N VAL A 704 -16.50 36.18 -46.94
CA VAL A 704 -17.25 36.55 -48.14
C VAL A 704 -17.79 37.99 -48.03
N LYS A 705 -18.23 38.43 -46.84
CA LYS A 705 -18.70 39.80 -46.59
C LYS A 705 -17.59 40.84 -46.49
N SER A 706 -16.41 40.47 -45.98
CA SER A 706 -15.28 41.39 -45.80
C SER A 706 -14.50 41.64 -47.09
N SER A 707 -14.51 40.67 -48.02
CA SER A 707 -13.80 40.78 -49.29
C SER A 707 -14.35 41.94 -50.15
N SER A 708 -13.66 43.09 -50.10
CA SER A 708 -13.89 44.19 -51.05
C SER A 708 -13.60 43.71 -52.48
N ILE A 709 -14.14 44.40 -53.48
CA ILE A 709 -14.16 43.97 -54.89
C ILE A 709 -12.74 43.73 -55.47
N GLU A 710 -11.67 44.15 -54.80
CA GLU A 710 -10.28 44.10 -55.28
C GLU A 710 -9.35 43.09 -54.56
N SER A 711 -9.80 42.35 -53.55
CA SER A 711 -8.94 41.40 -52.79
C SER A 711 -8.38 40.24 -53.62
N GLU A 712 -7.08 39.98 -53.45
CA GLU A 712 -6.32 38.86 -54.05
C GLU A 712 -6.59 37.53 -53.29
N THR A 713 -6.27 36.37 -53.88
CA THR A 713 -6.53 35.05 -53.24
C THR A 713 -5.84 34.89 -51.90
N TYR A 714 -4.66 35.48 -51.71
CA TYR A 714 -3.92 35.38 -50.46
C TYR A 714 -4.63 36.12 -49.31
N ASP A 715 -5.17 37.32 -49.58
CA ASP A 715 -5.96 38.10 -48.60
C ASP A 715 -7.18 37.32 -48.12
N VAL A 716 -7.83 36.61 -49.07
CA VAL A 716 -9.04 35.82 -48.79
C VAL A 716 -8.74 34.66 -47.86
N TYR A 717 -7.69 33.88 -48.13
CA TYR A 717 -7.32 32.76 -47.25
C TYR A 717 -6.77 33.25 -45.91
N GLN A 718 -5.89 34.26 -45.88
CA GLN A 718 -5.38 34.81 -44.61
C GLN A 718 -6.51 35.34 -43.73
N TYR A 719 -7.45 36.09 -44.31
CA TYR A 719 -8.60 36.58 -43.56
C TYR A 719 -9.49 35.42 -43.08
N PHE A 720 -9.75 34.42 -43.92
CA PHE A 720 -10.56 33.26 -43.54
C PHE A 720 -9.96 32.48 -42.38
N PHE A 721 -8.69 32.10 -42.45
CA PHE A 721 -8.03 31.36 -41.37
C PHE A 721 -7.89 32.19 -40.09
N LYS A 722 -7.76 33.52 -40.21
CA LYS A 722 -7.87 34.40 -39.05
C LYS A 722 -9.26 34.29 -38.39
N GLN A 723 -10.33 34.35 -39.17
CA GLN A 723 -11.70 34.21 -38.64
C GLN A 723 -11.97 32.83 -38.05
N VAL A 724 -11.51 31.75 -38.71
CA VAL A 724 -11.63 30.38 -38.19
C VAL A 724 -10.96 30.27 -36.82
N ASN A 725 -9.71 30.74 -36.71
CA ASN A 725 -8.95 30.64 -35.46
C ASN A 725 -9.52 31.51 -34.34
N THR A 726 -10.00 32.72 -34.64
CA THR A 726 -10.68 33.55 -33.65
C THR A 726 -11.94 32.86 -33.11
N LEU A 727 -12.82 32.40 -34.00
CA LEU A 727 -14.09 31.79 -33.60
C LEU A 727 -13.89 30.44 -32.89
N TYR A 728 -12.85 29.70 -33.28
CA TYR A 728 -12.52 28.43 -32.66
C TYR A 728 -11.92 28.62 -31.26
N ASN A 729 -11.00 29.58 -31.08
CA ASN A 729 -10.49 29.94 -29.75
C ASN A 729 -11.61 30.44 -28.81
N ASP A 730 -12.56 31.22 -29.33
CA ASP A 730 -13.74 31.66 -28.57
C ASP A 730 -14.60 30.46 -28.14
N TYR A 731 -14.76 29.46 -29.01
CA TYR A 731 -15.49 28.22 -28.70
C TYR A 731 -14.80 27.41 -27.61
N LEU A 732 -13.49 27.22 -27.70
CA LEU A 732 -12.71 26.49 -26.71
C LEU A 732 -12.77 27.18 -25.33
N SER A 733 -12.58 28.50 -25.33
CA SER A 733 -12.70 29.34 -24.12
C SER A 733 -14.08 29.24 -23.46
N GLN A 734 -15.16 29.13 -24.25
CA GLN A 734 -16.53 29.00 -23.74
C GLN A 734 -16.83 27.60 -23.16
N LYS A 735 -16.10 26.58 -23.62
CA LYS A 735 -16.27 25.19 -23.19
C LYS A 735 -15.29 24.77 -22.10
N GLY A 736 -14.32 25.63 -21.77
CA GLY A 736 -13.30 25.36 -20.75
C GLY A 736 -12.18 24.45 -21.25
N TYR A 737 -11.93 24.46 -22.56
CA TYR A 737 -10.84 23.71 -23.21
C TYR A 737 -9.62 24.57 -23.47
#